data_AF-A0A1F6TS88-F1
#
_entry.id   AF-A0A1F6TS88-F1
#
_cell.length_a   1.000
_cell.length_b   1.000
_cell.length_c   1.000
_cell.angle_alpha   90.00
_cell.angle_beta   90.00
_cell.angle_gamma   90.00
#
_symmetry.space_group_name_H-M   'P 1'
#
loop_
_entity.id
_entity.type
_entity.pdbx_description
1 polymer ?
#
loop_
_entity_poly.entity_id
_entity_poly.type
_entity_poly.pdbx_seq_one_letter_code
_entity_poly.pdbx_strand_id
1 'polypeptide(L)'
;MEAVQLQPQQAVTPEIPLQPASYDIWDKKYRLKTKAGDPVDQEIHGTWARVAQALSDVEATPEKRAIWFEKFLWALLNGAIPGGRIISNAGAREHKPATSTINCTVAPTVPDSMDGILRSVHEAGLTLKAGCGIGYEFSTLRPKGAFVSGAGAHTSGPLSFMDIFNAMCFTVSSAGGRRGAQMGTFDIAHPDIMDFVRAKREGGRLRQFNLSCLITDEFMRAVKGDGLWPLAFPLTAREVEAEKTDLADPEKVIWRPWPVTDGYVANEDGLVACRVYKNIRARRLWDLIMASTYDYAEPGFILIDQYNELNNNWWCENIRATNPCVTADTWVHTAEGPRRVRELIGRPFLARVDGVDHASGADGFFRTATKAVVRLETAEGYDLRLTADHRLRRVMHFTRYVTETEWCAAGEIKPGDRVLLNDHRSNAAWAGELSYEQGYLLGLLVGDGTLKADEAVLSVWKTAATVNGSDGDLPGGVRAVMEEALRAAKTLPHRADFTGWHAVTGRDEYRLSLSALKSLAERVGMRPGDKAITPAIERGSSESYRGFLRGLFDTDGSVQGDQAKGVSVRLAQSDLPRLQAAQRMLLRLGVASVIYRDRRSAGFSRLPDGRGGYAEYAVKPQHELVVSGENLHRFHELIGFADSSKAARLERALASYRRELNRERFTARVTTVAPDGIGDVYDVQVPGANTFDANGLHAHNCGEQGLPPYGACLLGSVNLTKFVREPFGECAWFDWDAYREVVAIFTRMLDNVVEINGLPLPQQREEIQRKRRHGMGYLGLGSALAMLRLKFGAPESVAFTERVTREMALAGWEVALELAREKGPAPIMEEEFTVTREWLRKRPEMARDGWKVGDRIQGKVLHARYSRYMQRLAEADPGLAAELAEVGARFTHHTSIAPTGTISLSLANNASNGIEPSFAHKYARNVIREGRKTKEKVDVYSFELLAYRTLVNPEADPEASEPGRKLPDYFVSADTVTPRQHVDIQAAAQKWVDSSISKTINVPTDFPFEQFEDIYMYAYDRGLKGCTTFRFNPEAFQGVLVKDKDLENTLYRFQLANGEVVEAKGNEEIEYDGETHTAANLFDALKEGYYGRF
;
A
#
# COMPACT_ATOMS: atom_id res chain seq x y z
N MET A 1 -43.30 6.71 -13.06
CA MET A 1 -42.60 5.65 -13.81
C MET A 1 -43.06 4.34 -13.19
N GLU A 2 -43.76 3.51 -13.95
CA GLU A 2 -44.10 2.15 -13.52
C GLU A 2 -42.91 1.23 -13.76
N ALA A 3 -42.76 0.17 -12.97
CA ALA A 3 -41.59 -0.70 -13.05
C ALA A 3 -41.69 -1.64 -14.26
N VAL A 4 -40.88 -1.40 -15.28
CA VAL A 4 -40.79 -2.27 -16.46
C VAL A 4 -40.13 -3.60 -16.06
N GLN A 5 -40.89 -4.69 -16.14
CA GLN A 5 -40.36 -6.04 -15.96
C GLN A 5 -39.59 -6.49 -17.20
N LEU A 6 -38.29 -6.19 -17.25
CA LEU A 6 -37.36 -6.97 -18.07
C LEU A 6 -37.32 -8.39 -17.49
N GLN A 7 -37.95 -9.36 -18.17
CA GLN A 7 -37.84 -10.76 -17.78
C GLN A 7 -36.38 -11.22 -17.97
N PRO A 8 -35.71 -11.74 -16.92
CA PRO A 8 -34.39 -12.31 -17.09
C PRO A 8 -34.48 -13.54 -17.99
N GLN A 9 -33.70 -13.54 -19.06
CA GLN A 9 -33.39 -14.74 -19.84
C GLN A 9 -32.92 -15.83 -18.86
N GLN A 10 -33.51 -17.03 -18.93
CA GLN A 10 -33.43 -18.02 -17.84
C GLN A 10 -31.99 -18.27 -17.39
N ALA A 11 -31.70 -17.92 -16.13
CA ALA A 11 -30.39 -18.17 -15.54
C ALA A 11 -30.16 -19.67 -15.39
N VAL A 12 -29.41 -20.26 -16.33
CA VAL A 12 -29.12 -21.71 -16.40
C VAL A 12 -28.26 -22.20 -15.22
N THR A 13 -27.72 -21.29 -14.41
CA THR A 13 -26.98 -21.59 -13.17
C THR A 13 -27.65 -20.89 -11.99
N PRO A 14 -27.84 -21.56 -10.84
CA PRO A 14 -28.33 -20.93 -9.61
C PRO A 14 -27.52 -19.68 -9.24
N GLU A 15 -28.21 -18.60 -8.86
CA GLU A 15 -27.54 -17.34 -8.52
C GLU A 15 -26.79 -17.47 -7.19
N ILE A 16 -25.46 -17.37 -7.25
CA ILE A 16 -24.57 -17.39 -6.08
C ILE A 16 -24.66 -16.02 -5.40
N PRO A 17 -25.23 -15.91 -4.18
CA PRO A 17 -25.47 -14.63 -3.55
C PRO A 17 -24.16 -13.91 -3.21
N LEU A 18 -24.20 -12.57 -3.19
CA LEU A 18 -23.07 -11.75 -2.72
C LEU A 18 -22.70 -12.13 -1.29
N GLN A 19 -21.46 -12.56 -1.07
CA GLN A 19 -20.95 -12.82 0.27
C GLN A 19 -20.89 -11.49 1.07
N PRO A 20 -21.02 -11.51 2.41
CA PRO A 20 -21.11 -10.28 3.21
C PRO A 20 -19.93 -9.31 3.00
N ALA A 21 -18.73 -9.84 2.77
CA ALA A 21 -17.53 -9.07 2.46
C ALA A 21 -17.63 -8.21 1.19
N SER A 22 -18.41 -8.68 0.20
CA SER A 22 -18.58 -8.00 -1.09
C SER A 22 -19.59 -6.86 -0.99
N TYR A 23 -20.76 -7.14 -0.41
CA TYR A 23 -21.85 -6.17 -0.24
C TYR A 23 -21.40 -4.95 0.57
N ASP A 24 -20.73 -5.18 1.71
CA ASP A 24 -20.17 -4.11 2.56
C ASP A 24 -19.31 -3.13 1.75
N ILE A 25 -18.37 -3.64 0.96
CA ILE A 25 -17.43 -2.80 0.22
C ILE A 25 -18.12 -2.05 -0.94
N TRP A 26 -19.20 -2.60 -1.51
CA TRP A 26 -20.05 -1.86 -2.45
C TRP A 26 -20.74 -0.65 -1.77
N ASP A 27 -21.43 -0.85 -0.65
CA ASP A 27 -22.11 0.24 0.07
C ASP A 27 -21.14 1.38 0.44
N LYS A 28 -19.95 0.99 0.89
CA LYS A 28 -18.95 1.89 1.47
C LYS A 28 -18.14 2.67 0.40
N LYS A 29 -17.89 2.08 -0.79
CA LYS A 29 -17.04 2.71 -1.84
C LYS A 29 -17.76 3.10 -3.13
N TYR A 30 -18.96 2.58 -3.39
CA TYR A 30 -19.57 2.62 -4.74
C TYR A 30 -21.03 3.08 -4.77
N ARG A 31 -21.81 2.82 -3.73
CA ARG A 31 -23.18 3.35 -3.55
C ARG A 31 -23.15 4.87 -3.43
N LEU A 32 -23.90 5.59 -4.28
CA LEU A 32 -24.02 7.03 -4.17
C LEU A 32 -24.91 7.40 -2.98
N LYS A 33 -24.45 8.36 -2.18
CA LYS A 33 -25.13 8.88 -0.99
C LYS A 33 -25.15 10.42 -1.05
N THR A 34 -26.15 11.05 -0.44
CA THR A 34 -26.30 12.52 -0.38
C THR A 34 -25.19 13.15 0.50
N LYS A 35 -25.13 14.49 0.56
CA LYS A 35 -24.27 15.20 1.53
C LYS A 35 -24.59 14.86 3.00
N ALA A 36 -25.83 14.45 3.30
CA ALA A 36 -26.26 14.03 4.63
C ALA A 36 -26.00 12.53 4.90
N GLY A 37 -25.72 11.73 3.87
CA GLY A 37 -25.41 10.31 3.96
C GLY A 37 -26.54 9.38 3.48
N ASP A 38 -27.71 9.92 3.15
CA ASP A 38 -28.85 9.13 2.68
C ASP A 38 -28.50 8.41 1.37
N PRO A 39 -28.86 7.12 1.20
CA PRO A 39 -28.70 6.42 -0.07
C PRO A 39 -29.47 7.09 -1.21
N VAL A 40 -28.76 7.43 -2.28
CA VAL A 40 -29.36 7.74 -3.59
C VAL A 40 -29.59 6.42 -4.31
N ASP A 41 -28.53 5.61 -4.43
CA ASP A 41 -28.62 4.22 -4.90
C ASP A 41 -29.22 3.35 -3.78
N GLN A 42 -30.44 2.82 -3.94
CA GLN A 42 -31.05 2.00 -2.89
C GLN A 42 -30.36 0.64 -2.75
N GLU A 43 -30.04 -0.02 -3.86
CA GLU A 43 -29.38 -1.33 -3.91
C GLU A 43 -28.28 -1.33 -4.99
N ILE A 44 -27.52 -2.43 -5.12
CA ILE A 44 -26.48 -2.54 -6.14
C ILE A 44 -27.03 -2.39 -7.57
N HIS A 45 -28.26 -2.85 -7.81
CA HIS A 45 -29.02 -2.60 -9.05
C HIS A 45 -29.30 -1.10 -9.28
N GLY A 46 -29.45 -0.32 -8.20
CA GLY A 46 -29.55 1.15 -8.27
C GLY A 46 -28.24 1.82 -8.68
N THR A 47 -27.10 1.33 -8.18
CA THR A 47 -25.77 1.75 -8.68
C THR A 47 -25.61 1.43 -10.17
N TRP A 48 -26.02 0.24 -10.61
CA TRP A 48 -25.99 -0.12 -12.03
C TRP A 48 -26.91 0.77 -12.87
N ALA A 49 -28.15 1.02 -12.44
CA ALA A 49 -29.08 1.91 -13.13
C ALA A 49 -28.55 3.35 -13.22
N ARG A 50 -27.97 3.91 -12.15
CA ARG A 50 -27.34 5.24 -12.18
C ARG A 50 -26.18 5.30 -13.17
N VAL A 51 -25.29 4.30 -13.16
CA VAL A 51 -24.13 4.26 -14.06
C VAL A 51 -24.57 4.08 -15.51
N ALA A 52 -25.56 3.20 -15.77
CA ALA A 52 -26.18 3.05 -17.08
C ALA A 52 -26.78 4.38 -17.57
N GLN A 53 -27.63 5.04 -16.76
CA GLN A 53 -28.26 6.32 -17.09
C GLN A 53 -27.24 7.40 -17.44
N ALA A 54 -26.23 7.58 -16.57
CA ALA A 54 -25.22 8.62 -16.76
C ALA A 54 -24.31 8.39 -17.98
N LEU A 55 -24.22 7.16 -18.47
CA LEU A 55 -23.51 6.82 -19.70
C LEU A 55 -24.43 6.83 -20.92
N SER A 56 -25.72 6.51 -20.77
CA SER A 56 -26.69 6.60 -21.85
C SER A 56 -27.08 8.05 -22.16
N ASP A 57 -27.11 8.95 -21.18
CA ASP A 57 -27.43 10.39 -21.35
C ASP A 57 -26.48 11.11 -22.32
N VAL A 58 -25.30 10.55 -22.55
CA VAL A 58 -24.30 10.98 -23.55
C VAL A 58 -24.80 10.78 -24.98
N GLU A 59 -25.73 9.85 -25.21
CA GLU A 59 -26.27 9.57 -26.54
C GLU A 59 -27.11 10.75 -27.09
N ALA A 60 -27.09 10.92 -28.41
CA ALA A 60 -27.53 12.15 -29.05
C ALA A 60 -29.06 12.39 -29.02
N THR A 61 -29.88 11.33 -29.01
CA THR A 61 -31.35 11.43 -29.10
C THR A 61 -32.04 10.67 -27.96
N PRO A 62 -33.25 11.07 -27.52
CA PRO A 62 -33.97 10.40 -26.43
C PRO A 62 -34.18 8.90 -26.65
N GLU A 63 -34.39 8.48 -27.89
CA GLU A 63 -34.61 7.08 -28.29
C GLU A 63 -33.33 6.27 -28.12
N LYS A 64 -32.18 6.83 -28.54
CA LYS A 64 -30.86 6.22 -28.29
C LYS A 64 -30.54 6.16 -26.80
N ARG A 65 -30.93 7.18 -26.01
CA ARG A 65 -30.77 7.18 -24.54
C ARG A 65 -31.53 6.02 -23.90
N ALA A 66 -32.80 5.81 -24.27
CA ALA A 66 -33.60 4.70 -23.76
C ALA A 66 -33.00 3.33 -24.14
N ILE A 67 -32.69 3.12 -25.42
CA ILE A 67 -32.13 1.85 -25.92
C ILE A 67 -30.79 1.53 -25.25
N TRP A 68 -29.90 2.52 -25.11
CA TRP A 68 -28.59 2.29 -24.49
C TRP A 68 -28.63 2.24 -22.96
N PHE A 69 -29.62 2.86 -22.30
CA PHE A 69 -29.86 2.64 -20.88
C PHE A 69 -30.16 1.15 -20.60
N GLU A 70 -31.08 0.55 -21.34
CA GLU A 70 -31.46 -0.86 -21.18
C GLU A 70 -30.26 -1.79 -21.45
N LYS A 71 -29.55 -1.57 -22.56
CA LYS A 71 -28.35 -2.36 -22.91
C LYS A 71 -27.23 -2.20 -21.88
N PHE A 72 -26.92 -0.98 -21.44
CA PHE A 72 -25.87 -0.75 -20.44
C PHE A 72 -26.23 -1.39 -19.10
N LEU A 73 -27.48 -1.29 -18.65
CA LEU A 73 -27.95 -1.96 -17.44
C LEU A 73 -27.85 -3.49 -17.58
N TRP A 74 -28.26 -4.07 -18.70
CA TRP A 74 -28.11 -5.51 -18.98
C TRP A 74 -26.64 -5.96 -18.91
N ALA A 75 -25.71 -5.23 -19.53
CA ALA A 75 -24.30 -5.62 -19.56
C ALA A 75 -23.64 -5.49 -18.18
N LEU A 76 -24.00 -4.47 -17.37
CA LEU A 76 -23.54 -4.34 -15.98
C LEU A 76 -23.98 -5.54 -15.12
N LEU A 77 -25.22 -6.02 -15.29
CA LEU A 77 -25.76 -7.19 -14.59
C LEU A 77 -25.11 -8.51 -15.03
N ASN A 78 -24.73 -8.59 -16.32
CA ASN A 78 -24.09 -9.77 -16.92
C ASN A 78 -22.55 -9.76 -16.83
N GLY A 79 -21.95 -8.80 -16.11
CA GLY A 79 -20.54 -8.87 -15.68
C GLY A 79 -19.61 -7.78 -16.20
N ALA A 80 -20.11 -6.76 -16.90
CA ALA A 80 -19.32 -5.56 -17.17
C ALA A 80 -19.13 -4.74 -15.88
N ILE A 81 -17.88 -4.48 -15.48
CA ILE A 81 -17.55 -3.74 -14.26
C ILE A 81 -16.64 -2.55 -14.62
N PRO A 82 -17.21 -1.35 -14.83
CA PRO A 82 -16.43 -0.12 -15.00
C PRO A 82 -15.43 0.13 -13.85
N GLY A 83 -14.33 0.81 -14.16
CA GLY A 83 -13.30 1.20 -13.19
C GLY A 83 -13.86 2.02 -12.02
N GLY A 84 -13.24 1.88 -10.85
CA GLY A 84 -13.82 2.35 -9.58
C GLY A 84 -14.12 3.85 -9.49
N ARG A 85 -13.44 4.72 -10.25
CA ARG A 85 -13.82 6.15 -10.36
C ARG A 85 -15.09 6.38 -11.18
N ILE A 86 -15.32 5.59 -12.23
CA ILE A 86 -16.56 5.63 -13.04
C ILE A 86 -17.76 5.28 -12.16
N ILE A 87 -17.73 4.13 -11.46
CA ILE A 87 -18.82 3.69 -10.56
C ILE A 87 -19.16 4.75 -9.50
N SER A 88 -18.13 5.34 -8.89
CA SER A 88 -18.29 6.37 -7.84
C SER A 88 -18.84 7.70 -8.37
N ASN A 89 -18.50 8.11 -9.60
CA ASN A 89 -18.63 9.50 -10.04
C ASN A 89 -19.57 9.72 -11.25
N ALA A 90 -19.87 8.68 -12.05
CA ALA A 90 -20.86 8.77 -13.12
C ALA A 90 -22.26 9.07 -12.51
N GLY A 91 -22.94 10.09 -13.05
CA GLY A 91 -24.23 10.57 -12.53
C GLY A 91 -24.15 11.33 -11.21
N ALA A 92 -22.98 11.48 -10.58
CA ALA A 92 -22.83 12.06 -9.25
C ALA A 92 -22.58 13.58 -9.24
N ARG A 93 -22.74 14.29 -10.37
CA ARG A 93 -22.29 15.70 -10.53
C ARG A 93 -22.87 16.66 -9.48
N GLU A 94 -24.13 16.48 -9.09
CA GLU A 94 -24.80 17.31 -8.06
C GLU A 94 -24.20 17.14 -6.65
N HIS A 95 -23.43 16.08 -6.41
CA HIS A 95 -22.84 15.75 -5.11
C HIS A 95 -21.30 15.74 -5.15
N LYS A 96 -20.71 15.59 -6.34
CA LYS A 96 -19.26 15.50 -6.61
C LYS A 96 -18.88 16.34 -7.86
N PRO A 97 -19.06 17.67 -7.84
CA PRO A 97 -18.97 18.51 -9.06
C PRO A 97 -17.56 18.67 -9.63
N ALA A 98 -16.51 18.39 -8.86
CA ALA A 98 -15.11 18.61 -9.24
C ALA A 98 -14.25 17.32 -9.15
N THR A 99 -14.83 16.18 -9.53
CA THR A 99 -14.13 14.88 -9.55
C THR A 99 -14.03 14.30 -10.96
N SER A 100 -12.87 13.76 -11.33
CA SER A 100 -12.70 12.98 -12.56
C SER A 100 -13.32 11.58 -12.45
N THR A 101 -13.75 11.01 -13.58
CA THR A 101 -14.11 9.58 -13.72
C THR A 101 -12.90 8.70 -14.08
N ILE A 102 -11.74 9.30 -14.36
CA ILE A 102 -10.48 8.65 -14.74
C ILE A 102 -9.69 8.22 -13.48
N ASN A 103 -8.95 7.11 -13.56
CA ASN A 103 -8.13 6.61 -12.45
C ASN A 103 -6.72 7.24 -12.40
N CYS A 104 -6.00 7.20 -13.52
CA CYS A 104 -4.59 7.62 -13.61
C CYS A 104 -4.32 8.48 -14.85
N THR A 105 -3.14 9.08 -14.89
CA THR A 105 -2.63 9.95 -15.95
C THR A 105 -1.12 9.81 -16.06
N VAL A 106 -0.50 10.43 -17.07
CA VAL A 106 0.95 10.70 -17.09
C VAL A 106 1.19 12.19 -17.32
N ALA A 107 2.24 12.72 -16.69
CA ALA A 107 2.69 14.10 -16.77
C ALA A 107 3.14 14.47 -18.20
N PRO A 108 3.26 15.77 -18.55
CA PRO A 108 4.08 16.16 -19.70
C PRO A 108 5.50 15.59 -19.61
N THR A 109 6.14 15.42 -20.77
CA THR A 109 7.60 15.26 -20.85
C THR A 109 8.26 16.48 -20.19
N VAL A 110 9.07 16.28 -19.15
CA VAL A 110 9.65 17.38 -18.37
C VAL A 110 10.74 18.09 -19.20
N PRO A 111 10.60 19.38 -19.56
CA PRO A 111 11.63 20.08 -20.33
C PRO A 111 12.87 20.37 -19.48
N ASP A 112 14.06 20.25 -20.06
CA ASP A 112 15.37 20.46 -19.41
C ASP A 112 15.68 21.95 -19.15
N SER A 113 14.83 22.59 -18.35
CA SER A 113 14.93 24.00 -17.95
C SER A 113 14.17 24.22 -16.63
N MET A 114 14.60 25.20 -15.83
CA MET A 114 13.96 25.48 -14.53
C MET A 114 12.47 25.81 -14.68
N ASP A 115 12.09 26.58 -15.71
CA ASP A 115 10.69 26.90 -15.98
C ASP A 115 9.87 25.67 -16.39
N GLY A 116 10.41 24.83 -17.28
CA GLY A 116 9.77 23.57 -17.68
C GLY A 116 9.56 22.60 -16.52
N ILE A 117 10.56 22.47 -15.64
CA ILE A 117 10.48 21.69 -14.40
C ILE A 117 9.37 22.21 -13.49
N LEU A 118 9.38 23.51 -13.14
CA LEU A 118 8.41 24.10 -12.21
C LEU A 118 6.98 24.14 -12.79
N ARG A 119 6.83 24.30 -14.12
CA ARG A 119 5.54 24.20 -14.82
C ARG A 119 4.96 22.79 -14.74
N SER A 120 5.79 21.77 -14.98
CA SER A 120 5.41 20.35 -14.88
C SER A 120 5.00 19.99 -13.45
N VAL A 121 5.67 20.56 -12.44
CA VAL A 121 5.30 20.44 -11.01
C VAL A 121 3.93 21.06 -10.74
N HIS A 122 3.61 22.23 -11.29
CA HIS A 122 2.30 22.88 -11.13
C HIS A 122 1.15 22.10 -11.80
N GLU A 123 1.34 21.65 -13.04
CA GLU A 123 0.34 20.88 -13.79
C GLU A 123 0.05 19.52 -13.16
N ALA A 124 1.08 18.88 -12.62
CA ALA A 124 0.93 17.71 -11.78
C ALA A 124 0.06 17.98 -10.55
N GLY A 125 0.28 19.10 -9.84
CA GLY A 125 -0.56 19.51 -8.72
C GLY A 125 -2.04 19.64 -9.09
N LEU A 126 -2.36 20.28 -10.22
CA LEU A 126 -3.73 20.36 -10.72
C LEU A 126 -4.32 18.99 -11.08
N THR A 127 -3.51 18.10 -11.66
CA THR A 127 -3.88 16.73 -12.03
C THR A 127 -4.25 15.90 -10.79
N LEU A 128 -3.38 15.92 -9.79
CA LEU A 128 -3.60 15.26 -8.51
C LEU A 128 -4.86 15.81 -7.84
N LYS A 129 -5.04 17.13 -7.81
CA LYS A 129 -6.22 17.78 -7.23
C LYS A 129 -7.55 17.25 -7.78
N ALA A 130 -7.63 16.74 -9.02
CA ALA A 130 -8.87 16.22 -9.61
C ALA A 130 -9.22 14.76 -9.27
N GLY A 131 -8.34 14.04 -8.54
CA GLY A 131 -8.58 12.67 -8.10
C GLY A 131 -7.75 11.59 -8.81
N CYS A 132 -6.84 11.98 -9.70
CA CYS A 132 -6.04 11.07 -10.53
C CYS A 132 -4.67 10.74 -9.89
N GLY A 133 -4.14 9.55 -10.17
CA GLY A 133 -2.68 9.31 -10.09
C GLY A 133 -1.94 9.80 -11.33
N ILE A 134 -0.62 9.99 -11.25
CA ILE A 134 0.19 10.59 -12.31
C ILE A 134 1.60 10.01 -12.40
N GLY A 135 1.94 9.40 -13.53
CA GLY A 135 3.31 8.97 -13.81
C GLY A 135 4.21 10.06 -14.38
N TYR A 136 5.52 9.94 -14.23
CA TYR A 136 6.55 10.84 -14.76
C TYR A 136 7.68 10.07 -15.43
N GLU A 137 8.40 10.78 -16.30
CA GLU A 137 9.74 10.40 -16.72
C GLU A 137 10.71 11.57 -16.56
N PHE A 138 11.94 11.25 -16.15
CA PHE A 138 12.93 12.24 -15.72
C PHE A 138 14.27 12.17 -16.48
N SER A 139 14.41 11.26 -17.44
CA SER A 139 15.65 11.04 -18.21
C SER A 139 15.93 12.17 -19.20
N THR A 140 14.91 13.00 -19.50
CA THR A 140 15.03 14.21 -20.31
C THR A 140 15.82 15.33 -19.64
N LEU A 141 16.01 15.29 -18.32
CA LEU A 141 16.82 16.25 -17.58
C LEU A 141 18.32 15.93 -17.69
N ARG A 142 19.15 16.96 -17.84
CA ARG A 142 20.61 16.79 -18.04
C ARG A 142 21.30 16.15 -16.83
N PRO A 143 22.32 15.29 -17.05
CA PRO A 143 22.96 14.51 -16.00
C PRO A 143 23.73 15.39 -15.00
N LYS A 144 23.92 14.86 -13.79
CA LYS A 144 24.68 15.50 -12.71
C LYS A 144 26.07 15.94 -13.18
N GLY A 145 26.42 17.18 -12.89
CA GLY A 145 27.68 17.78 -13.33
C GLY A 145 27.70 18.34 -14.75
N ALA A 146 26.64 18.20 -15.56
CA ALA A 146 26.55 18.90 -16.85
C ALA A 146 26.46 20.43 -16.65
N PHE A 147 27.04 21.18 -17.59
CA PHE A 147 27.13 22.64 -17.53
C PHE A 147 25.78 23.34 -17.82
N VAL A 148 25.60 24.53 -17.23
CA VAL A 148 24.40 25.37 -17.34
C VAL A 148 24.84 26.76 -17.80
N SER A 149 24.87 26.96 -19.12
CA SER A 149 25.47 28.15 -19.76
C SER A 149 24.87 29.48 -19.32
N GLY A 150 23.57 29.53 -19.01
CA GLY A 150 22.90 30.74 -18.50
C GLY A 150 23.20 31.07 -17.03
N ALA A 151 23.84 30.16 -16.28
CA ALA A 151 24.15 30.32 -14.86
C ALA A 151 25.66 30.25 -14.55
N GLY A 152 26.51 29.87 -15.50
CA GLY A 152 27.96 29.68 -15.30
C GLY A 152 28.32 28.55 -14.33
N ALA A 153 27.40 27.61 -14.10
CA ALA A 153 27.48 26.59 -13.06
C ALA A 153 27.18 25.18 -13.60
N HIS A 154 27.31 24.16 -12.75
CA HIS A 154 27.00 22.76 -13.07
C HIS A 154 25.72 22.31 -12.34
N THR A 155 24.93 21.44 -12.98
CA THR A 155 23.66 20.93 -12.42
C THR A 155 23.84 19.85 -11.37
N SER A 156 22.88 19.73 -10.45
CA SER A 156 22.77 18.62 -9.48
C SER A 156 22.19 17.32 -10.08
N GLY A 157 21.68 17.36 -11.32
CA GLY A 157 21.16 16.21 -12.06
C GLY A 157 19.68 15.86 -11.76
N PRO A 158 19.09 14.91 -12.51
CA PRO A 158 17.63 14.71 -12.55
C PRO A 158 17.03 14.33 -11.21
N LEU A 159 17.73 13.47 -10.46
CA LEU A 159 17.29 12.98 -9.16
C LEU A 159 17.11 14.15 -8.16
N SER A 160 17.89 15.24 -8.29
CA SER A 160 17.73 16.43 -7.44
C SER A 160 16.51 17.28 -7.80
N PHE A 161 15.98 17.17 -9.01
CA PHE A 161 14.75 17.85 -9.43
C PHE A 161 13.51 16.98 -9.16
N MET A 162 13.65 15.66 -9.23
CA MET A 162 12.62 14.72 -8.78
C MET A 162 12.23 14.95 -7.31
N ASP A 163 13.15 15.39 -6.45
CA ASP A 163 12.85 15.79 -5.07
C ASP A 163 11.84 16.96 -4.97
N ILE A 164 11.76 17.84 -5.98
CA ILE A 164 10.75 18.92 -6.07
C ILE A 164 9.36 18.34 -6.37
N PHE A 165 9.27 17.41 -7.33
CA PHE A 165 8.00 16.72 -7.65
C PHE A 165 7.52 15.87 -6.47
N ASN A 166 8.45 15.18 -5.79
CA ASN A 166 8.24 14.49 -4.53
C ASN A 166 7.65 15.46 -3.49
N ALA A 167 8.23 16.67 -3.35
CA ALA A 167 7.75 17.77 -2.49
C ALA A 167 6.51 18.55 -3.01
N MET A 168 5.92 18.16 -4.14
CA MET A 168 4.64 18.71 -4.64
C MET A 168 3.50 17.71 -4.52
N CYS A 169 3.69 16.45 -4.92
CA CYS A 169 2.71 15.40 -4.62
C CYS A 169 2.61 15.16 -3.11
N PHE A 170 3.62 15.64 -2.39
CA PHE A 170 3.52 16.07 -1.02
C PHE A 170 2.27 16.90 -0.73
N THR A 171 2.27 18.14 -1.21
CA THR A 171 1.45 19.28 -0.77
C THR A 171 -0.01 19.20 -1.21
N VAL A 172 -0.35 18.34 -2.18
CA VAL A 172 -1.67 18.36 -2.83
C VAL A 172 -2.61 17.22 -2.40
N SER A 173 -3.79 17.60 -1.94
CA SER A 173 -4.95 16.71 -1.73
C SER A 173 -5.78 16.57 -3.02
N SER A 174 -6.26 15.35 -3.31
CA SER A 174 -7.02 14.96 -4.50
C SER A 174 -8.54 14.96 -4.28
N ALA A 175 -9.32 15.18 -5.34
CA ALA A 175 -10.77 15.19 -5.26
C ALA A 175 -11.36 13.80 -4.95
N GLY A 176 -12.45 13.81 -4.18
CA GLY A 176 -12.98 12.61 -3.57
C GLY A 176 -11.94 11.95 -2.64
N GLY A 177 -11.21 12.76 -1.87
CA GLY A 177 -10.71 12.42 -0.54
C GLY A 177 -9.27 11.91 -0.39
N ARG A 178 -8.66 11.43 -1.47
CA ARG A 178 -7.32 10.81 -1.48
C ARG A 178 -6.22 11.91 -1.59
N ARG A 179 -4.91 11.65 -1.40
CA ARG A 179 -3.87 12.47 -2.08
C ARG A 179 -3.54 11.90 -3.46
N GLY A 180 -2.63 12.57 -4.13
CA GLY A 180 -2.07 12.16 -5.40
C GLY A 180 -1.05 11.03 -5.31
N ALA A 181 -0.62 10.54 -6.48
CA ALA A 181 0.12 9.29 -6.65
C ALA A 181 1.17 9.43 -7.74
N GLN A 182 2.39 8.88 -7.56
CA GLN A 182 3.46 9.00 -8.55
C GLN A 182 4.23 7.69 -8.79
N MET A 183 4.81 7.57 -9.98
CA MET A 183 6.00 6.75 -10.26
C MET A 183 6.93 7.53 -11.18
N GLY A 184 8.22 7.33 -10.99
CA GLY A 184 9.28 8.00 -11.72
C GLY A 184 10.01 6.96 -12.52
N THR A 185 10.09 7.16 -13.83
CA THR A 185 10.80 6.25 -14.72
C THR A 185 12.07 6.89 -15.28
N PHE A 186 13.02 6.03 -15.66
CA PHE A 186 14.36 6.44 -16.03
C PHE A 186 14.96 5.53 -17.11
N ASP A 187 15.60 6.15 -18.10
CA ASP A 187 16.13 5.50 -19.29
C ASP A 187 17.44 4.75 -18.99
N ILE A 188 17.51 3.48 -19.44
CA ILE A 188 18.65 2.59 -19.22
C ILE A 188 19.98 3.11 -19.81
N ALA A 189 19.94 4.09 -20.72
CA ALA A 189 21.10 4.74 -21.31
C ALA A 189 21.45 6.13 -20.73
N HIS A 190 20.77 6.59 -19.66
CA HIS A 190 21.07 7.88 -19.02
C HIS A 190 22.32 7.79 -18.12
N PRO A 191 23.22 8.82 -18.06
CA PRO A 191 24.45 8.74 -17.28
C PRO A 191 24.26 8.50 -15.78
N ASP A 192 23.16 9.01 -15.20
CA ASP A 192 22.84 8.84 -13.78
C ASP A 192 22.03 7.55 -13.49
N ILE A 193 21.87 6.63 -14.47
CA ILE A 193 21.07 5.39 -14.30
C ILE A 193 21.53 4.54 -13.11
N MET A 194 22.84 4.45 -12.86
CA MET A 194 23.38 3.71 -11.71
C MET A 194 23.09 4.37 -10.36
N ASP A 195 22.85 5.68 -10.34
CA ASP A 195 22.39 6.41 -9.15
C ASP A 195 20.87 6.28 -8.99
N PHE A 196 20.12 6.20 -10.10
CA PHE A 196 18.67 5.90 -10.08
C PHE A 196 18.36 4.49 -9.56
N VAL A 197 19.03 3.45 -10.08
CA VAL A 197 18.91 2.05 -9.60
C VAL A 197 19.28 1.92 -8.12
N ARG A 198 20.14 2.81 -7.60
CA ARG A 198 20.52 2.86 -6.18
C ARG A 198 19.71 3.86 -5.34
N ALA A 199 18.79 4.62 -5.94
CA ALA A 199 18.15 5.77 -5.27
C ALA A 199 17.34 5.39 -4.03
N LYS A 200 16.80 4.16 -3.95
CA LYS A 200 16.13 3.62 -2.75
C LYS A 200 17.04 2.83 -1.80
N ARG A 201 18.23 2.40 -2.25
CA ARG A 201 19.30 1.92 -1.34
C ARG A 201 19.82 3.06 -0.46
N GLU A 202 19.69 4.31 -0.92
CA GLU A 202 19.83 5.49 -0.08
C GLU A 202 18.55 5.74 0.73
N GLY A 203 18.58 5.39 2.02
CA GLY A 203 17.45 5.53 2.97
C GLY A 203 16.88 6.95 3.18
N GLY A 204 17.36 7.94 2.42
CA GLY A 204 16.95 9.35 2.45
C GLY A 204 16.33 9.91 1.15
N ARG A 205 16.16 9.15 0.06
CA ARG A 205 15.92 9.74 -1.29
C ARG A 205 14.73 9.18 -2.11
N LEU A 206 14.29 9.94 -3.13
CA LEU A 206 13.28 9.61 -4.17
C LEU A 206 12.21 8.57 -3.85
N ARG A 207 11.13 9.06 -3.22
CA ARG A 207 10.18 8.18 -2.56
C ARG A 207 8.75 8.20 -3.12
N GLN A 208 8.17 9.36 -3.53
CA GLN A 208 6.73 9.41 -3.91
C GLN A 208 6.40 8.51 -5.09
N PHE A 209 7.46 8.17 -5.78
CA PHE A 209 7.59 7.29 -6.88
C PHE A 209 7.81 5.85 -6.37
N ASN A 210 6.98 4.93 -6.83
CA ASN A 210 7.55 3.64 -7.25
C ASN A 210 8.54 3.95 -8.39
N LEU A 211 9.65 3.23 -8.50
CA LEU A 211 10.68 3.46 -9.52
C LEU A 211 10.67 2.33 -10.55
N SER A 212 10.93 2.65 -11.81
CA SER A 212 11.12 1.63 -12.85
C SER A 212 12.09 2.09 -13.94
N CYS A 213 12.91 1.14 -14.39
CA CYS A 213 13.82 1.35 -15.52
C CYS A 213 13.07 1.13 -16.84
N LEU A 214 13.40 1.98 -17.82
CA LEU A 214 12.90 1.89 -19.19
C LEU A 214 13.97 1.18 -20.01
N ILE A 215 13.70 -0.09 -20.31
CA ILE A 215 14.65 -1.06 -20.83
C ILE A 215 14.45 -1.24 -22.32
N THR A 216 15.50 -1.01 -23.10
CA THR A 216 15.50 -1.12 -24.56
C THR A 216 15.89 -2.52 -25.03
N ASP A 217 15.38 -2.89 -26.20
CA ASP A 217 15.79 -4.08 -26.94
C ASP A 217 17.30 -4.08 -27.23
N GLU A 218 17.89 -2.89 -27.44
CA GLU A 218 19.32 -2.72 -27.64
C GLU A 218 20.12 -3.10 -26.40
N PHE A 219 19.69 -2.68 -25.21
CA PHE A 219 20.28 -3.09 -23.94
C PHE A 219 20.16 -4.60 -23.74
N MET A 220 18.98 -5.19 -23.98
CA MET A 220 18.77 -6.64 -23.84
C MET A 220 19.68 -7.45 -24.78
N ARG A 221 19.86 -7.01 -26.03
CA ARG A 221 20.84 -7.60 -26.96
C ARG A 221 22.27 -7.44 -26.47
N ALA A 222 22.64 -6.27 -25.94
CA ALA A 222 23.96 -6.02 -25.40
C ALA A 222 24.26 -6.87 -24.16
N VAL A 223 23.30 -7.10 -23.26
CA VAL A 223 23.45 -8.01 -22.11
C VAL A 223 23.67 -9.45 -22.59
N LYS A 224 22.82 -9.96 -23.50
CA LYS A 224 22.97 -11.31 -24.06
C LYS A 224 24.34 -11.53 -24.69
N GLY A 225 24.83 -10.55 -25.47
CA GLY A 225 26.15 -10.60 -26.12
C GLY A 225 27.36 -10.15 -25.29
N ASP A 226 27.20 -9.82 -24.00
CA ASP A 226 28.24 -9.17 -23.16
C ASP A 226 28.88 -7.90 -23.79
N GLY A 227 28.08 -7.15 -24.54
CA GLY A 227 28.50 -5.92 -25.21
C GLY A 227 28.90 -4.79 -24.24
N LEU A 228 29.51 -3.75 -24.81
CA LEU A 228 29.57 -2.45 -24.13
C LEU A 228 28.22 -1.73 -24.26
N TRP A 229 27.89 -0.95 -23.24
CA TRP A 229 26.71 -0.11 -23.16
C TRP A 229 27.14 1.36 -22.97
N PRO A 230 26.79 2.26 -23.91
CA PRO A 230 27.13 3.67 -23.82
C PRO A 230 26.11 4.43 -22.96
N LEU A 231 26.55 4.89 -21.79
CA LEU A 231 25.81 5.90 -21.02
C LEU A 231 26.03 7.27 -21.68
N ALA A 232 24.95 7.89 -22.16
CA ALA A 232 25.02 9.08 -23.01
C ALA A 232 23.85 10.05 -22.78
N PHE A 233 23.99 11.31 -23.20
CA PHE A 233 22.95 12.34 -23.11
C PHE A 233 22.99 13.29 -24.33
N PRO A 234 21.85 13.82 -24.82
CA PRO A 234 21.81 14.73 -25.97
C PRO A 234 22.77 15.92 -25.95
N LEU A 235 23.22 16.33 -27.14
CA LEU A 235 24.01 17.53 -27.40
C LEU A 235 23.14 18.66 -27.97
N THR A 236 23.28 19.86 -27.43
CA THR A 236 22.77 21.07 -28.09
C THR A 236 23.76 21.60 -29.13
N ALA A 237 23.27 22.28 -30.17
CA ALA A 237 24.13 22.84 -31.21
C ALA A 237 25.21 23.81 -30.66
N ARG A 238 24.91 24.49 -29.54
CA ARG A 238 25.85 25.39 -28.86
C ARG A 238 26.99 24.66 -28.15
N GLU A 239 26.76 23.47 -27.61
CA GLU A 239 27.82 22.65 -27.01
C GLU A 239 28.75 22.12 -28.11
N VAL A 240 28.19 21.67 -29.24
CA VAL A 240 28.96 21.21 -30.40
C VAL A 240 29.88 22.32 -30.94
N GLU A 241 29.36 23.55 -31.08
CA GLU A 241 30.15 24.71 -31.50
C GLU A 241 31.22 25.11 -30.47
N ALA A 242 30.85 25.24 -29.19
CA ALA A 242 31.74 25.73 -28.14
C ALA A 242 32.87 24.74 -27.78
N GLU A 243 32.57 23.45 -27.76
CA GLU A 243 33.54 22.38 -27.45
C GLU A 243 34.23 21.83 -28.70
N LYS A 244 33.79 22.24 -29.90
CA LYS A 244 34.25 21.71 -31.21
C LYS A 244 34.10 20.19 -31.30
N THR A 245 32.95 19.68 -30.86
CA THR A 245 32.66 18.24 -30.84
C THR A 245 32.52 17.71 -32.26
N ASP A 246 33.30 16.69 -32.61
CA ASP A 246 33.08 15.93 -33.84
C ASP A 246 31.86 15.00 -33.67
N LEU A 247 30.85 15.21 -34.52
CA LEU A 247 29.60 14.43 -34.54
C LEU A 247 29.71 13.12 -35.33
N ALA A 248 30.83 12.90 -36.04
CA ALA A 248 31.14 11.66 -36.75
C ALA A 248 31.98 10.68 -35.92
N ASP A 249 32.45 11.09 -34.73
CA ASP A 249 33.26 10.27 -33.82
C ASP A 249 32.36 9.34 -32.96
N PRO A 250 32.34 8.02 -33.22
CA PRO A 250 31.44 7.09 -32.54
C PRO A 250 31.86 6.76 -31.10
N GLU A 251 33.09 7.11 -30.68
CA GLU A 251 33.51 6.95 -29.29
C GLU A 251 32.99 8.12 -28.42
N LYS A 252 32.73 9.27 -29.03
CA LYS A 252 32.25 10.49 -28.35
C LYS A 252 30.77 10.77 -28.55
N VAL A 253 30.18 10.38 -29.68
CA VAL A 253 28.80 10.72 -30.06
C VAL A 253 28.08 9.51 -30.64
N ILE A 254 26.91 9.19 -30.10
CA ILE A 254 25.99 8.18 -30.66
C ILE A 254 24.69 8.84 -31.12
N TRP A 255 24.12 8.33 -32.20
CA TRP A 255 22.82 8.78 -32.74
C TRP A 255 21.74 7.80 -32.32
N ARG A 256 20.79 8.25 -31.47
CA ARG A 256 19.74 7.39 -30.90
C ARG A 256 18.38 8.08 -30.84
N PRO A 257 17.26 7.35 -30.69
CA PRO A 257 15.96 7.94 -30.42
C PRO A 257 15.96 8.72 -29.10
N TRP A 258 15.19 9.82 -29.04
CA TRP A 258 14.97 10.59 -27.82
C TRP A 258 13.54 11.14 -27.81
N PRO A 259 12.87 11.30 -26.65
CA PRO A 259 11.48 11.77 -26.60
C PRO A 259 11.28 13.26 -26.98
N VAL A 260 12.36 14.02 -27.22
CA VAL A 260 12.32 15.43 -27.64
C VAL A 260 13.47 15.72 -28.60
N THR A 261 13.21 16.24 -29.79
CA THR A 261 14.25 16.71 -30.74
C THR A 261 14.64 18.16 -30.51
N ASP A 262 13.71 18.98 -30.04
CA ASP A 262 13.82 20.44 -30.07
C ASP A 262 14.93 20.97 -29.15
N GLY A 263 15.82 21.80 -29.71
CA GLY A 263 16.99 22.37 -29.02
C GLY A 263 18.24 21.48 -29.06
N TYR A 264 18.11 20.20 -29.43
CA TYR A 264 19.23 19.28 -29.61
C TYR A 264 19.63 19.14 -31.09
N VAL A 265 20.81 18.57 -31.34
CA VAL A 265 21.25 18.24 -32.71
C VAL A 265 20.58 16.93 -33.14
N ALA A 266 19.66 17.00 -34.09
CA ALA A 266 18.99 15.85 -34.68
C ALA A 266 19.41 15.64 -36.15
N ASN A 267 19.36 14.40 -36.64
CA ASN A 267 19.60 14.05 -38.03
C ASN A 267 18.29 13.84 -38.81
N GLU A 268 18.41 13.66 -40.12
CA GLU A 268 17.28 13.42 -41.03
C GLU A 268 16.50 12.11 -40.76
N ASP A 269 17.04 11.18 -39.95
CA ASP A 269 16.42 9.90 -39.61
C ASP A 269 15.62 9.93 -38.29
N GLY A 270 15.50 11.13 -37.69
CA GLY A 270 14.84 11.39 -36.41
C GLY A 270 15.67 11.01 -35.18
N LEU A 271 16.98 10.79 -35.34
CA LEU A 271 17.89 10.45 -34.24
C LEU A 271 18.55 11.71 -33.67
N VAL A 272 18.77 11.75 -32.36
CA VAL A 272 19.45 12.84 -31.66
C VAL A 272 20.89 12.44 -31.36
N ALA A 273 21.84 13.34 -31.64
CA ALA A 273 23.24 13.19 -31.27
C ALA A 273 23.38 13.27 -29.75
N CYS A 274 23.92 12.22 -29.14
CA CYS A 274 24.10 12.10 -27.71
C CYS A 274 25.58 11.89 -27.39
N ARG A 275 26.16 12.80 -26.58
CA ARG A 275 27.50 12.70 -26.02
C ARG A 275 27.59 11.43 -25.18
N VAL A 276 28.55 10.56 -25.46
CA VAL A 276 28.90 9.42 -24.61
C VAL A 276 29.66 9.96 -23.40
N TYR A 277 29.09 9.75 -22.20
CA TYR A 277 29.73 10.09 -20.92
C TYR A 277 30.60 8.93 -20.43
N LYS A 278 30.19 7.68 -20.68
CA LYS A 278 30.88 6.48 -20.20
C LYS A 278 30.43 5.22 -20.92
N ASN A 279 31.38 4.40 -21.37
CA ASN A 279 31.11 3.01 -21.73
C ASN A 279 31.26 2.09 -20.50
N ILE A 280 30.32 1.16 -20.32
CA ILE A 280 30.35 0.09 -19.31
C ILE A 280 30.03 -1.26 -19.97
N ARG A 281 30.24 -2.40 -19.30
CA ARG A 281 29.65 -3.67 -19.79
C ARG A 281 28.14 -3.65 -19.57
N ALA A 282 27.37 -4.13 -20.53
CA ALA A 282 25.91 -4.21 -20.43
C ALA A 282 25.50 -5.15 -19.28
N ARG A 283 26.14 -6.32 -19.17
CA ARG A 283 25.97 -7.26 -18.04
C ARG A 283 26.14 -6.54 -16.70
N ARG A 284 27.24 -5.81 -16.48
CA ARG A 284 27.47 -5.06 -15.22
C ARG A 284 26.32 -4.11 -14.80
N LEU A 285 25.53 -3.57 -15.74
CA LEU A 285 24.33 -2.79 -15.41
C LEU A 285 23.10 -3.68 -15.18
N TRP A 286 22.96 -4.76 -15.95
CA TRP A 286 21.97 -5.81 -15.73
C TRP A 286 22.15 -6.49 -14.38
N ASP A 287 23.32 -7.01 -14.05
CA ASP A 287 23.64 -7.64 -12.77
C ASP A 287 23.33 -6.69 -11.59
N LEU A 288 23.59 -5.39 -11.76
CA LEU A 288 23.27 -4.36 -10.76
C LEU A 288 21.75 -4.18 -10.57
N ILE A 289 20.97 -4.26 -11.65
CA ILE A 289 19.50 -4.17 -11.62
C ILE A 289 18.89 -5.46 -11.11
N MET A 290 19.32 -6.63 -11.61
CA MET A 290 18.85 -7.94 -11.14
C MET A 290 19.12 -8.14 -9.66
N ALA A 291 20.33 -7.81 -9.16
CA ALA A 291 20.57 -7.76 -7.73
C ALA A 291 19.65 -6.75 -7.03
N SER A 292 19.42 -5.56 -7.61
CA SER A 292 18.46 -4.59 -7.02
C SER A 292 17.04 -5.12 -6.90
N THR A 293 16.55 -5.87 -7.89
CA THR A 293 15.18 -6.39 -7.93
C THR A 293 15.07 -7.71 -7.15
N TYR A 294 16.15 -8.47 -7.01
CA TYR A 294 16.26 -9.66 -6.16
C TYR A 294 16.38 -9.29 -4.67
N ASP A 295 17.04 -8.18 -4.35
CA ASP A 295 17.23 -7.66 -2.98
C ASP A 295 16.13 -6.67 -2.53
N TYR A 296 15.55 -5.88 -3.44
CA TYR A 296 14.66 -4.75 -3.09
C TYR A 296 13.40 -4.62 -3.98
N ALA A 297 13.13 -5.55 -4.91
CA ALA A 297 12.10 -5.48 -5.97
C ALA A 297 12.04 -4.17 -6.80
N GLU A 298 12.95 -3.23 -6.58
CA GLU A 298 13.03 -1.96 -7.26
C GLU A 298 14.46 -1.69 -7.79
N PRO A 299 14.58 -1.09 -8.99
CA PRO A 299 13.49 -0.60 -9.83
C PRO A 299 12.72 -1.72 -10.55
N GLY A 300 11.43 -1.49 -10.79
CA GLY A 300 10.61 -2.34 -11.66
C GLY A 300 11.05 -2.27 -13.13
N PHE A 301 10.57 -3.21 -13.95
CA PHE A 301 11.10 -3.44 -15.30
C PHE A 301 10.05 -3.16 -16.39
N ILE A 302 10.25 -2.10 -17.17
CA ILE A 302 9.38 -1.72 -18.29
C ILE A 302 10.17 -1.91 -19.59
N LEU A 303 9.71 -2.83 -20.44
CA LEU A 303 10.33 -3.10 -21.75
C LEU A 303 9.82 -2.06 -22.75
N ILE A 304 10.50 -0.92 -22.78
CA ILE A 304 9.99 0.33 -23.34
C ILE A 304 9.86 0.28 -24.86
N ASP A 305 10.74 -0.46 -25.53
CA ASP A 305 10.67 -0.66 -26.98
C ASP A 305 9.47 -1.55 -27.34
N GLN A 306 9.24 -2.64 -26.60
CA GLN A 306 8.06 -3.50 -26.76
C GLN A 306 6.75 -2.75 -26.49
N TYR A 307 6.75 -1.82 -25.53
CA TYR A 307 5.59 -0.96 -25.23
C TYR A 307 5.28 -0.01 -26.40
N ASN A 308 6.30 0.61 -27.00
CA ASN A 308 6.11 1.59 -28.07
C ASN A 308 6.00 0.98 -29.47
N GLU A 309 6.57 -0.20 -29.72
CA GLU A 309 6.43 -0.92 -30.99
C GLU A 309 5.02 -1.50 -31.17
N LEU A 310 4.40 -1.94 -30.06
CA LEU A 310 3.01 -2.37 -29.98
C LEU A 310 2.02 -1.25 -29.60
N ASN A 311 2.46 0.02 -29.55
CA ASN A 311 1.59 1.17 -29.34
C ASN A 311 0.77 1.42 -30.62
N ASN A 312 -0.55 1.44 -30.51
CA ASN A 312 -1.40 1.74 -31.67
C ASN A 312 -1.20 3.15 -32.23
N ASN A 313 -0.63 4.08 -31.45
CA ASN A 313 -0.34 5.46 -31.86
C ASN A 313 1.17 5.70 -32.08
N TRP A 314 1.91 4.67 -32.52
CA TRP A 314 3.38 4.64 -32.71
C TRP A 314 3.99 5.83 -33.50
N TRP A 315 3.20 6.51 -34.33
CA TRP A 315 3.63 7.64 -35.16
C TRP A 315 3.58 8.99 -34.42
N CYS A 316 2.88 9.09 -33.29
CA CYS A 316 2.63 10.35 -32.58
C CYS A 316 2.75 10.28 -31.04
N GLU A 317 3.24 9.18 -30.46
CA GLU A 317 3.31 8.96 -29.00
C GLU A 317 4.55 8.18 -28.52
N ASN A 318 4.85 8.33 -27.22
CA ASN A 318 5.90 7.62 -26.47
C ASN A 318 5.45 7.50 -24.97
N ILE A 319 5.51 6.34 -24.28
CA ILE A 319 4.64 5.98 -23.09
C ILE A 319 5.36 5.52 -21.77
N ARG A 320 5.00 5.97 -20.52
CA ARG A 320 5.87 5.84 -19.27
C ARG A 320 5.39 5.38 -17.77
N ALA A 321 4.43 5.89 -16.89
CA ALA A 321 4.45 5.66 -15.34
C ALA A 321 3.16 5.63 -14.33
N THR A 322 3.25 5.47 -12.93
CA THR A 322 2.23 5.00 -11.83
C THR A 322 2.01 5.65 -10.31
N ASN A 323 2.06 4.97 -9.07
CA ASN A 323 1.33 5.30 -7.71
C ASN A 323 1.90 5.00 -6.16
N PRO A 324 1.26 5.30 -4.91
CA PRO A 324 1.85 5.67 -3.51
C PRO A 324 1.25 5.22 -2.02
N CYS A 325 1.64 5.84 -0.82
CA CYS A 325 1.83 5.23 0.62
C CYS A 325 1.58 5.99 2.10
N VAL A 326 2.34 5.85 3.29
CA VAL A 326 2.21 6.26 4.84
C VAL A 326 3.45 6.61 5.85
N THR A 327 3.37 7.36 7.00
CA THR A 327 4.57 7.97 7.76
C THR A 327 5.50 7.18 8.75
N ALA A 328 6.71 7.74 9.04
CA ALA A 328 7.88 7.23 9.82
C ALA A 328 7.81 7.09 11.35
N ASP A 329 7.12 8.02 12.01
CA ASP A 329 7.11 8.19 13.47
C ASP A 329 5.94 7.45 14.14
N THR A 330 5.00 6.98 13.30
CA THR A 330 4.09 5.87 13.54
C THR A 330 4.78 4.71 14.26
N TRP A 331 4.21 4.27 15.38
CA TRP A 331 4.46 2.96 15.97
C TRP A 331 3.64 1.88 15.28
N VAL A 332 4.19 0.68 15.25
CA VAL A 332 3.61 -0.55 14.71
C VAL A 332 3.81 -1.63 15.76
N HIS A 333 2.74 -2.36 16.10
CA HIS A 333 2.89 -3.57 16.90
C HIS A 333 3.39 -4.74 16.03
N THR A 334 4.41 -5.44 16.52
CA THR A 334 5.01 -6.61 15.86
C THR A 334 5.06 -7.79 16.84
N ALA A 335 5.36 -9.00 16.37
CA ALA A 335 5.52 -10.17 17.25
C ALA A 335 6.67 -10.00 18.26
N GLU A 336 7.74 -9.27 17.90
CA GLU A 336 8.83 -8.86 18.79
C GLU A 336 8.45 -7.72 19.76
N GLY A 337 7.16 -7.37 19.83
CA GLY A 337 6.68 -6.16 20.47
C GLY A 337 6.69 -4.94 19.55
N PRO A 338 6.53 -3.72 20.11
CA PRO A 338 6.38 -2.52 19.30
C PRO A 338 7.68 -2.01 18.69
N ARG A 339 7.57 -1.47 17.48
CA ARG A 339 8.65 -0.85 16.70
C ARG A 339 8.11 0.40 16.04
N ARG A 340 8.89 1.45 15.82
CA ARG A 340 8.48 2.57 14.96
C ARG A 340 8.68 2.19 13.50
N VAL A 341 7.90 2.77 12.58
CA VAL A 341 8.11 2.61 11.13
C VAL A 341 9.56 2.86 10.72
N ARG A 342 10.24 3.84 11.36
CA ARG A 342 11.68 4.11 11.13
C ARG A 342 12.64 2.98 11.53
N GLU A 343 12.21 2.09 12.41
CA GLU A 343 12.95 0.90 12.89
C GLU A 343 12.58 -0.34 12.06
N LEU A 344 11.71 -0.17 11.06
CA LEU A 344 11.19 -1.18 10.15
C LEU A 344 11.48 -0.82 8.68
N ILE A 345 12.44 0.07 8.40
CA ILE A 345 12.80 0.51 7.03
C ILE A 345 13.89 -0.41 6.48
N GLY A 346 13.61 -1.14 5.40
CA GLY A 346 14.51 -2.21 4.95
C GLY A 346 14.66 -3.31 6.01
N ARG A 347 13.66 -3.41 6.91
CA ARG A 347 13.54 -4.38 7.99
C ARG A 347 12.12 -4.96 7.92
N PRO A 348 11.92 -6.14 7.32
CA PRO A 348 10.70 -6.90 7.52
C PRO A 348 10.42 -7.20 9.00
N PHE A 349 9.21 -7.66 9.30
CA PHE A 349 8.75 -7.91 10.67
C PHE A 349 7.46 -8.71 10.66
N LEU A 350 7.17 -9.43 11.74
CA LEU A 350 5.83 -9.98 11.94
C LEU A 350 4.87 -8.88 12.42
N ALA A 351 4.14 -8.24 11.50
CA ALA A 351 3.07 -7.28 11.76
C ALA A 351 1.93 -7.90 12.61
N ARG A 352 1.83 -7.50 13.88
CA ARG A 352 0.77 -7.97 14.78
C ARG A 352 -0.49 -7.12 14.61
N VAL A 353 -1.58 -7.74 14.16
CA VAL A 353 -2.86 -7.06 13.85
C VAL A 353 -3.99 -7.84 14.52
N ASP A 354 -4.77 -7.18 15.39
CA ASP A 354 -5.81 -7.85 16.22
C ASP A 354 -5.29 -9.08 17.01
N GLY A 355 -3.99 -9.09 17.31
CA GLY A 355 -3.29 -10.19 17.98
C GLY A 355 -3.05 -11.43 17.09
N VAL A 356 -3.29 -11.33 15.80
CA VAL A 356 -2.78 -12.28 14.79
C VAL A 356 -1.48 -11.73 14.25
N ASP A 357 -0.44 -12.55 14.21
CA ASP A 357 0.81 -12.21 13.54
C ASP A 357 0.70 -12.54 12.06
N HIS A 358 0.98 -11.54 11.24
CA HIS A 358 1.22 -11.64 9.81
C HIS A 358 2.69 -11.29 9.60
N ALA A 359 3.42 -11.83 8.62
CA ALA A 359 4.68 -11.19 8.21
C ALA A 359 4.41 -9.79 7.61
N SER A 360 5.42 -9.08 7.09
CA SER A 360 5.22 -7.71 6.56
C SER A 360 5.69 -7.55 5.11
N GLY A 361 5.95 -6.32 4.69
CA GLY A 361 6.50 -6.05 3.37
C GLY A 361 7.91 -6.59 3.33
N ALA A 362 8.41 -6.88 2.13
CA ALA A 362 9.75 -7.38 2.01
C ALA A 362 10.77 -6.36 2.59
N ASP A 363 10.77 -5.09 2.16
CA ASP A 363 11.52 -4.02 2.84
C ASP A 363 11.01 -3.66 4.26
N GLY A 364 10.06 -4.42 4.82
CA GLY A 364 9.11 -3.93 5.82
C GLY A 364 8.42 -2.67 5.33
N PHE A 365 8.75 -1.54 5.95
CA PHE A 365 8.34 -0.21 5.56
C PHE A 365 9.32 0.46 4.57
N PHE A 366 9.18 0.19 3.27
CA PHE A 366 10.01 0.82 2.24
C PHE A 366 9.84 2.34 2.19
N ARG A 367 10.91 3.05 1.84
CA ARG A 367 10.96 4.49 1.54
C ARG A 367 9.86 4.82 0.48
N THR A 368 8.80 5.61 0.78
CA THR A 368 7.79 6.06 -0.25
C THR A 368 7.03 7.43 -0.17
N ALA A 369 7.30 8.33 0.79
CA ALA A 369 7.80 9.72 0.61
C ALA A 369 7.42 10.74 1.66
N THR A 370 8.29 11.70 1.88
CA THR A 370 7.92 13.10 2.14
C THR A 370 6.54 13.42 1.50
N LYS A 371 5.43 13.39 2.27
CA LYS A 371 4.06 13.71 1.82
C LYS A 371 3.27 14.53 2.84
N ALA A 372 2.33 15.42 2.47
CA ALA A 372 1.69 16.43 3.37
C ALA A 372 0.82 15.89 4.48
N VAL A 373 1.50 15.30 5.47
CA VAL A 373 0.94 14.54 6.57
C VAL A 373 -0.26 15.26 7.16
N VAL A 374 -1.33 14.50 7.34
CA VAL A 374 -2.42 14.95 8.20
C VAL A 374 -2.21 14.27 9.54
N ARG A 375 -2.43 14.99 10.63
CA ARG A 375 -2.54 14.40 11.96
C ARG A 375 -4.00 14.21 12.27
N LEU A 376 -4.37 12.94 12.44
CA LEU A 376 -5.64 12.54 13.00
C LEU A 376 -5.46 12.50 14.53
N GLU A 377 -6.29 13.25 15.26
CA GLU A 377 -6.41 13.17 16.73
C GLU A 377 -7.77 12.61 17.12
N THR A 378 -7.85 11.99 18.30
CA THR A 378 -9.09 11.42 18.84
C THR A 378 -9.40 11.88 20.27
N ALA A 379 -10.70 11.91 20.61
CA ALA A 379 -11.20 12.30 21.93
C ALA A 379 -10.73 11.36 23.05
N GLU A 380 -10.50 10.09 22.73
CA GLU A 380 -9.98 9.10 23.66
C GLU A 380 -8.45 9.25 23.87
N GLY A 381 -7.71 9.93 22.98
CA GLY A 381 -6.32 10.36 23.21
C GLY A 381 -5.28 9.89 22.18
N TYR A 382 -5.64 8.90 21.35
CA TYR A 382 -4.82 8.34 20.28
C TYR A 382 -4.67 9.35 19.12
N ASP A 383 -3.49 9.38 18.49
CA ASP A 383 -3.24 10.19 17.30
C ASP A 383 -2.28 9.50 16.32
N LEU A 384 -2.36 9.86 15.04
CA LEU A 384 -1.53 9.31 13.97
C LEU A 384 -1.26 10.34 12.88
N ARG A 385 -0.03 10.33 12.36
CA ARG A 385 0.41 11.12 11.20
C ARG A 385 0.47 10.18 10.00
N LEU A 386 -0.14 10.55 8.88
CA LEU A 386 -0.27 9.63 7.74
C LEU A 386 -0.56 10.35 6.42
N THR A 387 -0.74 9.59 5.33
CA THR A 387 -1.25 10.18 4.09
C THR A 387 -2.78 10.27 4.03
N ALA A 388 -3.30 11.27 3.32
CA ALA A 388 -4.74 11.49 3.21
C ALA A 388 -5.38 10.57 2.16
N ASP A 389 -4.59 10.04 1.21
CA ASP A 389 -4.85 8.85 0.40
C ASP A 389 -4.85 7.58 1.24
N HIS A 390 -3.97 7.47 2.24
CA HIS A 390 -3.90 6.25 3.03
C HIS A 390 -5.21 6.00 3.76
N ARG A 391 -5.67 4.76 3.66
CA ARG A 391 -6.99 4.40 4.16
C ARG A 391 -6.86 3.92 5.58
N LEU A 392 -7.47 4.64 6.51
CA LEU A 392 -7.69 4.14 7.85
C LEU A 392 -9.00 3.38 7.95
N ARG A 393 -9.09 2.56 8.98
CA ARG A 393 -10.25 1.74 9.27
C ARG A 393 -11.32 2.54 10.04
N ARG A 394 -12.01 3.45 9.34
CA ARG A 394 -13.12 4.28 9.88
C ARG A 394 -14.29 3.40 10.31
N VAL A 395 -14.89 3.72 11.44
CA VAL A 395 -16.07 3.07 12.03
C VAL A 395 -17.34 3.76 11.54
N MET A 396 -18.24 3.00 10.91
CA MET A 396 -19.48 3.53 10.32
C MET A 396 -20.62 3.65 11.32
N HIS A 397 -20.93 2.57 12.05
CA HIS A 397 -22.08 2.48 12.95
C HIS A 397 -21.63 2.06 14.35
N PHE A 398 -22.08 2.76 15.41
CA PHE A 398 -21.66 2.51 16.81
C PHE A 398 -22.82 2.45 17.84
N THR A 399 -23.36 1.27 18.20
CA THR A 399 -24.38 1.07 19.25
C THR A 399 -23.92 0.09 20.37
N ARG A 400 -24.77 -0.32 21.32
CA ARG A 400 -24.38 -1.26 22.40
C ARG A 400 -23.79 -2.59 21.91
N TYR A 401 -24.21 -3.05 20.73
CA TYR A 401 -23.76 -4.31 20.13
C TYR A 401 -23.00 -4.12 18.80
N VAL A 402 -22.86 -2.86 18.31
CA VAL A 402 -22.52 -2.47 16.92
C VAL A 402 -21.32 -1.49 16.78
N THR A 403 -20.27 -1.77 15.97
CA THR A 403 -19.00 -1.01 15.68
C THR A 403 -18.58 -1.54 14.33
N GLU A 404 -19.08 -0.95 13.27
CA GLU A 404 -18.63 -1.32 11.94
C GLU A 404 -17.24 -0.82 11.60
N THR A 405 -16.71 -1.20 10.43
CA THR A 405 -15.75 -0.35 9.72
C THR A 405 -15.81 -0.46 8.19
N GLU A 406 -15.17 0.52 7.55
CA GLU A 406 -14.79 0.55 6.15
C GLU A 406 -13.29 0.87 5.99
N TRP A 407 -12.81 0.95 4.74
CA TRP A 407 -11.52 1.55 4.40
C TRP A 407 -11.73 2.97 3.85
N CYS A 408 -11.54 3.98 4.70
CA CYS A 408 -11.77 5.41 4.42
C CYS A 408 -10.44 6.15 4.33
N ALA A 409 -10.22 6.97 3.29
CA ALA A 409 -8.98 7.73 3.15
C ALA A 409 -8.86 8.75 4.29
N ALA A 410 -7.67 8.95 4.88
CA ALA A 410 -7.57 9.71 6.14
C ALA A 410 -8.06 11.16 6.04
N GLY A 411 -8.00 11.78 4.85
CA GLY A 411 -8.54 13.12 4.59
C GLY A 411 -10.07 13.17 4.42
N GLU A 412 -10.76 12.03 4.37
CA GLU A 412 -12.22 11.93 4.31
C GLU A 412 -12.87 11.82 5.71
N ILE A 413 -12.08 11.50 6.73
CA ILE A 413 -12.53 11.24 8.10
C ILE A 413 -12.79 12.56 8.82
N LYS A 414 -13.97 12.71 9.42
CA LYS A 414 -14.45 13.98 9.98
C LYS A 414 -14.40 13.98 11.52
N PRO A 415 -14.27 15.16 12.15
CA PRO A 415 -14.60 15.33 13.56
C PRO A 415 -15.99 14.76 13.90
N GLY A 416 -16.05 13.86 14.88
CA GLY A 416 -17.26 13.13 15.27
C GLY A 416 -17.30 11.67 14.82
N ASP A 417 -16.67 11.34 13.69
CA ASP A 417 -16.49 9.96 13.19
C ASP A 417 -15.74 9.11 14.23
N ARG A 418 -15.85 7.78 14.14
CA ARG A 418 -14.98 6.86 14.91
C ARG A 418 -13.96 6.19 13.99
N VAL A 419 -12.84 5.77 14.55
CA VAL A 419 -11.82 4.93 13.92
C VAL A 419 -11.55 3.73 14.82
N LEU A 420 -11.20 2.60 14.21
CA LEU A 420 -11.01 1.34 14.91
C LEU A 420 -9.56 1.18 15.36
N LEU A 421 -9.40 0.74 16.60
CA LEU A 421 -8.12 0.37 17.20
C LEU A 421 -7.90 -1.15 17.07
N ASN A 422 -6.64 -1.58 17.10
CA ASN A 422 -6.28 -3.00 17.18
C ASN A 422 -6.68 -3.61 18.54
N ASP A 423 -7.29 -4.80 18.52
CA ASP A 423 -7.64 -5.56 19.73
C ASP A 423 -6.65 -6.73 19.94
N HIS A 424 -5.54 -6.47 20.63
CA HIS A 424 -4.47 -7.46 20.83
C HIS A 424 -4.73 -8.44 21.99
N ARG A 425 -5.96 -8.51 22.56
CA ARG A 425 -6.23 -9.34 23.76
C ARG A 425 -5.95 -10.83 23.59
N SER A 426 -6.10 -11.33 22.36
CA SER A 426 -5.78 -12.68 21.91
C SER A 426 -4.29 -13.04 22.01
N ASN A 427 -3.38 -12.06 21.85
CA ASN A 427 -1.94 -12.27 21.83
C ASN A 427 -1.21 -11.02 22.38
N ALA A 428 -1.33 -10.84 23.70
CA ALA A 428 -0.80 -9.70 24.44
C ALA A 428 0.55 -10.02 25.14
N ALA A 429 1.32 -10.95 24.58
CA ALA A 429 2.61 -11.39 25.09
C ALA A 429 3.69 -11.27 24.00
N TRP A 430 4.87 -10.76 24.35
CA TRP A 430 6.03 -10.65 23.47
C TRP A 430 7.32 -10.51 24.30
N ALA A 431 8.44 -10.97 23.75
CA ALA A 431 9.75 -11.00 24.40
C ALA A 431 10.48 -9.64 24.35
N GLY A 432 11.77 -9.59 24.66
CA GLY A 432 12.60 -8.37 24.66
C GLY A 432 13.27 -7.98 25.98
N GLU A 433 14.37 -7.23 25.86
CA GLU A 433 15.45 -6.96 26.84
C GLU A 433 15.08 -6.75 28.33
N LEU A 434 13.97 -6.09 28.63
CA LEU A 434 13.63 -5.64 29.99
C LEU A 434 12.82 -6.71 30.73
N SER A 435 13.20 -7.02 31.98
CA SER A 435 12.38 -7.86 32.86
C SER A 435 11.23 -7.08 33.50
N TYR A 436 10.28 -7.81 34.10
CA TYR A 436 9.22 -7.23 34.93
C TYR A 436 9.79 -6.34 36.06
N GLU A 437 10.84 -6.79 36.76
CA GLU A 437 11.49 -6.06 37.86
C GLU A 437 12.14 -4.76 37.38
N GLN A 438 12.83 -4.83 36.23
CA GLN A 438 13.46 -3.66 35.62
C GLN A 438 12.39 -2.65 35.19
N GLY A 439 11.29 -3.13 34.60
CA GLY A 439 10.10 -2.33 34.33
C GLY A 439 9.56 -1.67 35.61
N TYR A 440 9.30 -2.46 36.66
CA TYR A 440 8.71 -1.98 37.91
C TYR A 440 9.54 -0.89 38.59
N LEU A 441 10.86 -1.06 38.69
CA LEU A 441 11.77 -0.04 39.22
C LEU A 441 11.81 1.23 38.35
N LEU A 442 11.75 1.10 37.02
CA LEU A 442 11.63 2.23 36.11
C LEU A 442 10.27 2.94 36.23
N GLY A 443 9.19 2.21 36.49
CA GLY A 443 7.85 2.77 36.74
C GLY A 443 7.81 3.63 38.00
N LEU A 444 8.30 3.06 39.12
CA LEU A 444 8.49 3.80 40.38
C LEU A 444 9.43 5.01 40.21
N LEU A 445 10.49 4.88 39.39
CA LEU A 445 11.40 5.97 39.09
C LEU A 445 10.73 7.09 38.28
N VAL A 446 9.89 6.77 37.29
CA VAL A 446 9.21 7.76 36.43
C VAL A 446 8.17 8.59 37.20
N GLY A 447 7.46 7.96 38.14
CA GLY A 447 6.56 8.63 39.06
C GLY A 447 7.27 9.43 40.15
N ASP A 448 7.28 8.93 41.39
CA ASP A 448 7.80 9.64 42.56
C ASP A 448 9.35 9.62 42.70
N GLY A 449 10.06 8.72 42.01
CA GLY A 449 11.51 8.58 42.14
C GLY A 449 12.33 9.79 41.62
N THR A 450 13.57 9.91 42.07
CA THR A 450 14.50 10.98 41.67
C THR A 450 15.76 10.41 41.02
N LEU A 451 16.04 10.82 39.78
CA LEU A 451 17.27 10.48 39.06
C LEU A 451 18.30 11.61 39.24
N LYS A 452 19.42 11.32 39.93
CA LYS A 452 20.54 12.25 40.13
C LYS A 452 21.72 11.90 39.21
N ALA A 453 22.79 12.70 39.27
CA ALA A 453 24.00 12.48 38.49
C ALA A 453 24.80 11.22 38.90
N ASP A 454 24.65 10.81 40.17
CA ASP A 454 25.38 9.74 40.85
C ASP A 454 24.50 8.52 41.16
N GLU A 455 23.26 8.72 41.59
CA GLU A 455 22.33 7.67 42.01
C GLU A 455 20.89 7.88 41.51
N ALA A 456 20.11 6.79 41.47
CA ALA A 456 18.66 6.85 41.36
C ALA A 456 18.08 6.54 42.75
N VAL A 457 17.17 7.38 43.22
CA VAL A 457 16.60 7.31 44.56
C VAL A 457 15.11 7.10 44.45
N LEU A 458 14.62 6.01 45.02
CA LEU A 458 13.20 5.86 45.33
C LEU A 458 12.99 6.31 46.78
N SER A 459 12.11 7.29 47.00
CA SER A 459 11.80 7.84 48.33
C SER A 459 10.38 7.47 48.74
N VAL A 460 10.21 7.03 49.99
CA VAL A 460 8.93 6.68 50.60
C VAL A 460 8.79 7.42 51.92
N TRP A 461 7.67 8.12 52.10
CA TRP A 461 7.46 8.99 53.25
C TRP A 461 6.56 8.32 54.29
N LYS A 462 6.84 8.51 55.59
CA LYS A 462 5.94 8.05 56.65
C LYS A 462 4.71 8.95 56.71
N THR A 463 3.57 8.37 57.09
CA THR A 463 2.38 9.13 57.46
C THR A 463 2.65 9.98 58.71
N ALA A 464 2.32 11.26 58.66
CA ALA A 464 2.39 12.14 59.83
C ALA A 464 1.51 11.60 60.97
N ALA A 465 2.06 11.58 62.18
CA ALA A 465 1.39 10.97 63.33
C ALA A 465 0.07 11.68 63.68
N THR A 466 -1.05 10.94 63.61
CA THR A 466 -2.32 11.39 64.17
C THR A 466 -2.26 11.29 65.71
N VAL A 467 -2.84 12.29 66.40
CA VAL A 467 -2.60 12.62 67.82
C VAL A 467 -2.93 11.52 68.86
N ASN A 468 -3.46 10.36 68.46
CA ASN A 468 -3.65 9.18 69.32
C ASN A 468 -3.32 7.84 68.61
N GLY A 469 -2.45 7.85 67.59
CA GLY A 469 -1.95 6.64 66.92
C GLY A 469 -0.65 6.12 67.53
N SER A 470 -0.33 4.84 67.34
CA SER A 470 0.98 4.27 67.68
C SER A 470 2.08 4.82 66.76
N ASP A 471 3.30 4.95 67.28
CA ASP A 471 4.42 5.62 66.61
C ASP A 471 4.76 5.09 65.22
N GLY A 472 4.80 6.02 64.24
CA GLY A 472 5.71 5.98 63.08
C GLY A 472 5.62 4.80 62.10
N ASP A 473 4.63 3.91 62.22
CA ASP A 473 4.58 2.68 61.43
C ASP A 473 4.09 2.91 59.99
N LEU A 474 4.67 2.19 59.03
CA LEU A 474 4.41 2.35 57.60
C LEU A 474 3.06 1.69 57.23
N PRO A 475 2.15 2.39 56.51
CA PRO A 475 0.89 1.81 56.05
C PRO A 475 1.11 0.53 55.21
N GLY A 476 0.24 -0.47 55.36
CA GLY A 476 0.41 -1.78 54.71
C GLY A 476 0.51 -1.73 53.18
N GLY A 477 -0.10 -0.74 52.52
CA GLY A 477 0.06 -0.49 51.08
C GLY A 477 1.48 -0.05 50.72
N VAL A 478 1.96 0.98 51.44
CA VAL A 478 3.32 1.53 51.30
C VAL A 478 4.39 0.48 51.60
N ARG A 479 4.18 -0.35 52.63
CA ARG A 479 5.06 -1.45 53.00
C ARG A 479 5.19 -2.49 51.88
N ALA A 480 4.08 -2.89 51.26
CA ALA A 480 4.07 -3.83 50.15
C ALA A 480 4.79 -3.27 48.90
N VAL A 481 4.67 -1.97 48.61
CA VAL A 481 5.46 -1.30 47.55
C VAL A 481 6.96 -1.32 47.90
N MET A 482 7.34 -1.07 49.15
CA MET A 482 8.75 -1.15 49.59
C MET A 482 9.31 -2.58 49.50
N GLU A 483 8.51 -3.59 49.84
CA GLU A 483 8.88 -5.01 49.75
C GLU A 483 9.06 -5.45 48.28
N GLU A 484 8.12 -5.12 47.39
CA GLU A 484 8.22 -5.42 45.95
C GLU A 484 9.36 -4.65 45.28
N ALA A 485 9.56 -3.38 45.63
CA ALA A 485 10.69 -2.59 45.15
C ALA A 485 12.04 -3.16 45.64
N LEU A 486 12.11 -3.69 46.85
CA LEU A 486 13.32 -4.35 47.36
C LEU A 486 13.53 -5.73 46.72
N ARG A 487 12.46 -6.48 46.43
CA ARG A 487 12.52 -7.73 45.64
C ARG A 487 13.10 -7.45 44.26
N ALA A 488 12.56 -6.47 43.56
CA ALA A 488 13.03 -6.04 42.25
C ALA A 488 14.47 -5.48 42.29
N ALA A 489 14.82 -4.67 43.28
CA ALA A 489 16.17 -4.11 43.41
C ALA A 489 17.25 -5.18 43.63
N LYS A 490 16.91 -6.31 44.28
CA LYS A 490 17.82 -7.44 44.48
C LYS A 490 18.13 -8.23 43.21
N THR A 491 17.38 -8.06 42.12
CA THR A 491 17.73 -8.66 40.82
C THR A 491 18.70 -7.79 40.00
N LEU A 492 18.94 -6.55 40.42
CA LEU A 492 19.98 -5.69 39.83
C LEU A 492 21.35 -5.97 40.47
N PRO A 493 22.46 -5.71 39.75
CA PRO A 493 23.80 -5.77 40.32
C PRO A 493 23.94 -4.89 41.56
N HIS A 494 24.28 -5.50 42.69
CA HIS A 494 24.43 -4.83 43.98
C HIS A 494 25.71 -5.30 44.68
N ARG A 495 26.25 -4.46 45.57
CA ARG A 495 27.40 -4.83 46.41
C ARG A 495 26.98 -5.79 47.53
N ALA A 496 27.92 -6.56 48.06
CA ALA A 496 27.66 -7.49 49.16
C ALA A 496 27.21 -6.82 50.48
N ASP A 497 27.40 -5.50 50.63
CA ASP A 497 26.90 -4.68 51.76
C ASP A 497 25.49 -4.08 51.51
N PHE A 498 24.85 -4.38 50.38
CA PHE A 498 23.56 -3.80 50.01
C PHE A 498 22.44 -4.21 50.98
N THR A 499 22.02 -3.24 51.78
CA THR A 499 21.09 -3.41 52.91
C THR A 499 19.68 -2.89 52.63
N GLY A 500 19.43 -2.33 51.43
CA GLY A 500 18.10 -2.00 50.94
C GLY A 500 17.61 -0.61 51.34
N TRP A 501 16.49 -0.56 52.09
CA TRP A 501 15.85 0.69 52.49
C TRP A 501 16.49 1.29 53.74
N HIS A 502 16.85 2.57 53.67
CA HIS A 502 17.47 3.32 54.77
C HIS A 502 16.59 4.48 55.23
N ALA A 503 16.38 4.64 56.54
CA ALA A 503 15.72 5.81 57.10
C ALA A 503 16.66 7.03 57.05
N VAL A 504 16.15 8.18 56.62
CA VAL A 504 16.92 9.43 56.52
C VAL A 504 16.81 10.21 57.83
N THR A 505 17.90 10.27 58.60
CA THR A 505 17.93 10.96 59.91
C THR A 505 17.41 12.39 59.81
N GLY A 506 16.43 12.74 60.66
CA GLY A 506 15.79 14.06 60.66
C GLY A 506 14.74 14.27 59.56
N ARG A 507 14.31 13.22 58.86
CA ARG A 507 13.17 13.24 57.93
C ARG A 507 12.29 12.01 58.12
N ASP A 508 11.00 12.17 57.88
CA ASP A 508 10.04 11.07 57.81
C ASP A 508 10.12 10.36 56.44
N GLU A 509 11.33 9.95 56.05
CA GLU A 509 11.70 9.48 54.72
C GLU A 509 12.53 8.19 54.80
N TYR A 510 12.11 7.15 54.09
CA TYR A 510 12.93 5.99 53.73
C TYR A 510 13.42 6.16 52.29
N ARG A 511 14.68 5.81 52.03
CA ARG A 511 15.27 5.83 50.68
C ARG A 511 15.82 4.46 50.27
N LEU A 512 15.66 4.16 48.99
CA LEU A 512 16.35 3.09 48.28
C LEU A 512 17.23 3.73 47.22
N SER A 513 18.52 3.85 47.53
CA SER A 513 19.55 4.43 46.66
C SER A 513 20.19 3.35 45.80
N LEU A 514 20.11 3.48 44.48
CA LEU A 514 20.51 2.44 43.53
C LEU A 514 21.32 3.03 42.37
N SER A 515 22.63 2.79 42.36
CA SER A 515 23.50 3.08 41.22
C SER A 515 23.16 2.20 40.01
N ALA A 516 22.80 0.93 40.21
CA ALA A 516 22.37 0.05 39.13
C ALA A 516 21.04 0.48 38.47
N LEU A 517 20.10 1.06 39.24
CA LEU A 517 18.88 1.66 38.68
C LEU A 517 19.19 2.95 37.92
N LYS A 518 20.19 3.73 38.35
CA LYS A 518 20.70 4.89 37.61
C LYS A 518 21.29 4.47 36.26
N SER A 519 22.12 3.43 36.23
CA SER A 519 22.64 2.84 34.99
C SER A 519 21.54 2.25 34.09
N LEU A 520 20.52 1.61 34.67
CA LEU A 520 19.34 1.13 33.93
C LEU A 520 18.55 2.29 33.31
N ALA A 521 18.33 3.37 34.06
CA ALA A 521 17.63 4.57 33.60
C ALA A 521 18.39 5.28 32.46
N GLU A 522 19.71 5.43 32.59
CA GLU A 522 20.58 5.97 31.53
C GLU A 522 20.60 5.07 30.29
N ARG A 523 20.63 3.74 30.45
CA ARG A 523 20.54 2.76 29.36
C ARG A 523 19.23 2.88 28.57
N VAL A 524 18.09 3.10 29.24
CA VAL A 524 16.81 3.38 28.55
C VAL A 524 16.66 4.85 28.12
N GLY A 525 17.70 5.68 28.26
CA GLY A 525 17.77 7.03 27.71
C GLY A 525 17.29 8.18 28.62
N MET A 526 16.96 7.91 29.89
CA MET A 526 16.63 8.95 30.88
C MET A 526 17.86 9.73 31.32
N ARG A 527 17.65 10.95 31.83
CA ARG A 527 18.70 11.84 32.34
C ARG A 527 18.23 12.57 33.60
N PRO A 528 19.14 13.08 34.45
CA PRO A 528 18.74 13.93 35.57
C PRO A 528 17.90 15.13 35.08
N GLY A 529 16.66 15.23 35.57
CA GLY A 529 15.67 16.21 35.11
C GLY A 529 14.74 15.76 33.96
N ASP A 530 15.07 14.68 33.24
CA ASP A 530 14.23 14.09 32.19
C ASP A 530 13.95 12.60 32.45
N LYS A 531 12.70 12.32 32.85
CA LYS A 531 12.15 10.99 33.11
C LYS A 531 11.06 10.64 32.09
N ALA A 532 11.24 10.97 30.81
CA ALA A 532 10.29 10.62 29.76
C ALA A 532 10.08 9.09 29.65
N ILE A 533 8.91 8.65 29.20
CA ILE A 533 8.75 7.27 28.69
C ILE A 533 9.39 7.27 27.29
N THR A 534 10.59 6.71 27.22
CA THR A 534 11.41 6.71 26.01
C THR A 534 10.97 5.62 25.03
N PRO A 535 11.35 5.70 23.73
CA PRO A 535 11.17 4.58 22.82
C PRO A 535 11.79 3.27 23.33
N ALA A 536 12.90 3.30 24.07
CA ALA A 536 13.49 2.09 24.65
C ALA A 536 12.53 1.39 25.63
N ILE A 537 11.78 2.15 26.44
CA ILE A 537 10.73 1.58 27.31
C ILE A 537 9.53 1.08 26.48
N GLU A 538 9.12 1.81 25.44
CA GLU A 538 8.05 1.34 24.54
C GLU A 538 8.43 0.10 23.70
N ARG A 539 9.72 -0.25 23.55
CA ARG A 539 10.17 -1.48 22.88
C ARG A 539 10.29 -2.70 23.80
N GLY A 540 10.20 -2.52 25.13
CA GLY A 540 10.36 -3.61 26.10
C GLY A 540 9.29 -4.70 25.99
N SER A 541 9.58 -5.86 26.59
CA SER A 541 8.69 -7.04 26.66
C SER A 541 7.33 -6.76 27.27
N SER A 542 6.36 -7.66 27.05
CA SER A 542 5.05 -7.60 27.71
C SER A 542 5.19 -7.60 29.23
N GLU A 543 6.20 -8.29 29.78
CA GLU A 543 6.41 -8.35 31.22
C GLU A 543 7.02 -7.05 31.77
N SER A 544 7.93 -6.41 31.02
CA SER A 544 8.41 -5.07 31.36
C SER A 544 7.29 -4.03 31.30
N TYR A 545 6.36 -4.15 30.34
CA TYR A 545 5.16 -3.31 30.27
C TYR A 545 4.30 -3.47 31.52
N ARG A 546 4.01 -4.72 31.93
CA ARG A 546 3.24 -5.02 33.15
C ARG A 546 3.91 -4.44 34.39
N GLY A 547 5.20 -4.69 34.58
CA GLY A 547 5.98 -4.16 35.69
C GLY A 547 6.02 -2.62 35.69
N PHE A 548 6.38 -2.00 34.56
CA PHE A 548 6.48 -0.55 34.42
C PHE A 548 5.16 0.16 34.67
N LEU A 549 4.07 -0.34 34.10
CA LEU A 549 2.74 0.19 34.37
C LEU A 549 2.38 -0.01 35.84
N ARG A 550 2.60 -1.18 36.43
CA ARG A 550 2.32 -1.43 37.85
C ARG A 550 3.06 -0.44 38.76
N GLY A 551 4.36 -0.23 38.55
CA GLY A 551 5.15 0.73 39.33
C GLY A 551 4.65 2.17 39.17
N LEU A 552 4.33 2.59 37.94
CA LEU A 552 3.80 3.94 37.66
C LEU A 552 2.37 4.14 38.21
N PHE A 553 1.57 3.07 38.34
CA PHE A 553 0.28 3.11 39.00
C PHE A 553 0.38 2.93 40.53
N ASP A 554 1.43 2.29 41.06
CA ASP A 554 1.73 2.23 42.49
C ASP A 554 2.20 3.58 43.05
N THR A 555 2.83 4.45 42.24
CA THR A 555 3.02 5.88 42.57
C THR A 555 1.75 6.69 42.30
N ASP A 556 1.61 7.20 41.08
CA ASP A 556 0.66 8.22 40.63
C ASP A 556 -0.74 7.67 40.33
N GLY A 557 -0.89 6.35 40.33
CA GLY A 557 -2.14 5.66 40.07
C GLY A 557 -3.09 5.64 41.26
N SER A 558 -4.39 5.68 40.98
CA SER A 558 -5.44 5.66 42.00
C SER A 558 -6.68 4.90 41.55
N VAL A 559 -7.25 4.09 42.46
CA VAL A 559 -8.60 3.52 42.29
C VAL A 559 -9.62 4.55 42.75
N GLN A 560 -10.47 5.02 41.86
CA GLN A 560 -11.45 6.07 42.11
C GLN A 560 -12.87 5.66 41.73
N GLY A 561 -13.85 6.33 42.34
CA GLY A 561 -15.27 6.09 42.11
C GLY A 561 -15.89 5.05 43.03
N ASP A 562 -17.14 4.71 42.72
CA ASP A 562 -18.04 3.84 43.46
C ASP A 562 -19.09 3.24 42.50
N GLN A 563 -19.99 2.37 42.98
CA GLN A 563 -21.01 1.73 42.14
C GLN A 563 -22.10 2.69 41.59
N ALA A 564 -22.20 3.93 42.08
CA ALA A 564 -23.15 4.93 41.57
C ALA A 564 -22.52 5.86 40.53
N LYS A 565 -21.21 6.16 40.64
CA LYS A 565 -20.45 7.05 39.74
C LYS A 565 -19.58 6.30 38.72
N GLY A 566 -19.45 4.98 38.87
CA GLY A 566 -18.57 4.13 38.09
C GLY A 566 -17.16 4.05 38.70
N VAL A 567 -16.61 2.83 38.76
CA VAL A 567 -15.24 2.57 39.18
C VAL A 567 -14.28 2.90 38.03
N SER A 568 -13.11 3.44 38.37
CA SER A 568 -12.03 3.74 37.42
C SER A 568 -10.67 3.57 38.08
N VAL A 569 -9.68 3.12 37.32
CA VAL A 569 -8.25 3.24 37.66
C VAL A 569 -7.71 4.44 36.88
N ARG A 570 -7.06 5.38 37.57
CA ARG A 570 -6.61 6.65 36.98
C ARG A 570 -5.15 6.93 37.27
N LEU A 571 -4.44 7.44 36.25
CA LEU A 571 -3.08 7.97 36.33
C LEU A 571 -3.14 9.47 36.03
N ALA A 572 -2.82 10.31 37.00
CA ALA A 572 -2.83 11.77 36.84
C ALA A 572 -1.41 12.28 36.58
N GLN A 573 -1.19 13.03 35.51
CA GLN A 573 0.13 13.58 35.14
C GLN A 573 0.00 14.96 34.51
N SER A 574 1.04 15.80 34.66
CA SER A 574 1.16 17.09 33.96
C SER A 574 1.98 17.02 32.66
N ASP A 575 2.41 15.82 32.27
CA ASP A 575 3.08 15.55 31.00
C ASP A 575 2.16 14.68 30.10
N LEU A 576 1.62 15.30 29.04
CA LEU A 576 0.70 14.64 28.12
C LEU A 576 1.38 13.55 27.25
N PRO A 577 2.60 13.76 26.69
CA PRO A 577 3.35 12.71 26.00
C PRO A 577 3.53 11.41 26.82
N ARG A 578 3.86 11.51 28.12
CA ARG A 578 3.93 10.36 29.04
C ARG A 578 2.59 9.61 29.12
N LEU A 579 1.46 10.32 29.21
CA LEU A 579 0.16 9.65 29.19
C LEU A 579 -0.14 8.99 27.84
N GLN A 580 0.23 9.62 26.71
CA GLN A 580 0.04 9.02 25.39
C GLN A 580 0.91 7.77 25.18
N ALA A 581 2.13 7.75 25.72
CA ALA A 581 2.97 6.55 25.75
C ALA A 581 2.34 5.44 26.61
N ALA A 582 1.94 5.75 27.85
CA ALA A 582 1.24 4.81 28.73
C ALA A 582 -0.07 4.27 28.11
N GLN A 583 -0.81 5.10 27.37
CA GLN A 583 -2.01 4.71 26.63
C GLN A 583 -1.70 3.71 25.50
N ARG A 584 -0.63 3.94 24.71
CA ARG A 584 -0.17 2.95 23.71
C ARG A 584 0.26 1.65 24.38
N MET A 585 0.98 1.73 25.51
CA MET A 585 1.43 0.56 26.26
C MET A 585 0.25 -0.30 26.76
N LEU A 586 -0.75 0.35 27.35
CA LEU A 586 -1.99 -0.29 27.80
C LEU A 586 -2.78 -0.92 26.63
N LEU A 587 -2.93 -0.21 25.50
CA LEU A 587 -3.67 -0.72 24.33
C LEU A 587 -3.07 -2.02 23.79
N ARG A 588 -1.73 -2.13 23.74
CA ARG A 588 -1.01 -3.33 23.29
C ARG A 588 -1.19 -4.54 24.21
N LEU A 589 -1.35 -4.32 25.51
CA LEU A 589 -1.77 -5.37 26.46
C LEU A 589 -3.27 -5.74 26.32
N GLY A 590 -4.02 -5.04 25.46
CA GLY A 590 -5.46 -5.20 25.30
C GLY A 590 -6.29 -4.45 26.35
N VAL A 591 -5.75 -3.35 26.90
CA VAL A 591 -6.38 -2.48 27.90
C VAL A 591 -6.60 -1.10 27.29
N ALA A 592 -7.77 -0.83 26.72
CA ALA A 592 -8.07 0.50 26.20
C ALA A 592 -8.22 1.51 27.35
N SER A 593 -7.78 2.75 27.11
CA SER A 593 -7.86 3.85 28.08
C SER A 593 -8.22 5.17 27.40
N VAL A 594 -8.64 6.15 28.20
CA VAL A 594 -9.05 7.50 27.76
C VAL A 594 -8.19 8.56 28.45
N ILE A 595 -7.64 9.51 27.70
CA ILE A 595 -6.90 10.65 28.26
C ILE A 595 -7.80 11.90 28.30
N TYR A 596 -8.21 12.30 29.51
CA TYR A 596 -8.86 13.59 29.74
C TYR A 596 -7.81 14.69 29.92
N ARG A 597 -7.69 15.58 28.93
CA ARG A 597 -6.82 16.77 29.02
C ARG A 597 -7.41 17.78 30.04
N ASP A 598 -6.55 18.55 30.71
CA ASP A 598 -6.89 19.74 31.51
C ASP A 598 -7.95 19.52 32.61
N ARG A 599 -7.87 18.36 33.28
CA ARG A 599 -8.70 18.00 34.45
C ARG A 599 -8.50 18.91 35.66
N ARG A 600 -7.33 19.55 35.76
CA ARG A 600 -7.06 20.67 36.67
C ARG A 600 -6.23 21.70 35.90
N SER A 601 -6.68 22.95 35.90
CA SER A 601 -6.00 24.07 35.23
C SER A 601 -4.63 24.36 35.84
N ALA A 602 -3.76 25.02 35.07
CA ALA A 602 -2.54 25.63 35.60
C ALA A 602 -2.86 26.70 36.65
N GLY A 603 -1.96 26.92 37.60
CA GLY A 603 -2.14 27.92 38.66
C GLY A 603 -1.03 27.86 39.70
N PHE A 604 -1.30 28.39 40.90
CA PHE A 604 -0.43 28.19 42.07
C PHE A 604 -1.06 27.16 43.01
N SER A 605 -0.23 26.31 43.61
CA SER A 605 -0.66 25.33 44.61
C SER A 605 0.34 25.30 45.77
N ARG A 606 -0.19 25.17 46.99
CA ARG A 606 0.59 25.12 48.21
C ARG A 606 1.04 23.69 48.48
N LEU A 607 2.26 23.35 48.08
CA LEU A 607 2.85 22.01 48.16
C LEU A 607 3.95 21.95 49.24
N PRO A 608 4.31 20.75 49.73
CA PRO A 608 5.43 20.58 50.66
C PRO A 608 6.75 21.10 50.08
N ASP A 609 7.57 21.75 50.91
CA ASP A 609 8.80 22.44 50.47
C ASP A 609 10.08 21.56 50.45
N GLY A 610 9.94 20.26 50.73
CA GLY A 610 11.06 19.32 50.88
C GLY A 610 11.92 19.51 52.14
N ARG A 611 11.49 20.40 53.06
CA ARG A 611 12.14 20.73 54.34
C ARG A 611 11.21 20.56 55.56
N GLY A 612 9.95 20.16 55.33
CA GLY A 612 8.91 19.98 56.36
C GLY A 612 7.91 21.13 56.46
N GLY A 613 8.07 22.18 55.64
CA GLY A 613 7.12 23.26 55.48
C GLY A 613 6.27 23.13 54.20
N TYR A 614 5.59 24.22 53.85
CA TYR A 614 4.78 24.34 52.64
C TYR A 614 5.04 25.68 51.95
N ALA A 615 5.31 25.66 50.65
CA ALA A 615 5.47 26.84 49.82
C ALA A 615 4.47 26.85 48.65
N GLU A 616 4.24 28.00 48.02
CA GLU A 616 3.48 28.08 46.78
C GLU A 616 4.36 27.76 45.58
N TYR A 617 3.91 26.83 44.75
CA TYR A 617 4.55 26.44 43.51
C TYR A 617 3.61 26.70 42.33
N ALA A 618 4.16 27.22 41.23
CA ALA A 618 3.45 27.28 39.97
C ALA A 618 3.28 25.85 39.42
N VAL A 619 2.03 25.36 39.36
CA VAL A 619 1.69 24.03 38.87
C VAL A 619 1.23 24.08 37.41
N LYS A 620 1.80 23.18 36.61
CA LYS A 620 1.33 22.85 35.25
C LYS A 620 -0.10 22.28 35.31
N PRO A 621 -0.89 22.34 34.22
CA PRO A 621 -2.18 21.66 34.19
C PRO A 621 -1.99 20.15 34.40
N GLN A 622 -3.00 19.47 34.97
CA GLN A 622 -3.02 18.02 35.07
C GLN A 622 -4.03 17.41 34.11
N HIS A 623 -3.59 16.36 33.42
CA HIS A 623 -4.37 15.48 32.57
C HIS A 623 -4.56 14.15 33.32
N GLU A 624 -5.64 13.41 33.05
CA GLU A 624 -5.89 12.07 33.62
C GLU A 624 -5.98 11.02 32.52
N LEU A 625 -5.14 9.99 32.55
CA LEU A 625 -5.42 8.74 31.84
C LEU A 625 -6.32 7.88 32.71
N VAL A 626 -7.37 7.32 32.10
CA VAL A 626 -8.45 6.59 32.80
C VAL A 626 -8.69 5.23 32.14
N VAL A 627 -8.58 4.18 32.94
CA VAL A 627 -9.01 2.81 32.63
C VAL A 627 -10.38 2.58 33.29
N SER A 628 -11.34 2.07 32.52
CA SER A 628 -12.72 1.81 32.99
C SER A 628 -13.42 0.76 32.12
N GLY A 629 -14.58 0.26 32.55
CA GLY A 629 -15.25 -0.86 31.87
C GLY A 629 -14.48 -2.17 32.03
N GLU A 630 -14.64 -3.12 31.12
CA GLU A 630 -13.98 -4.45 31.24
C GLU A 630 -12.45 -4.38 31.25
N ASN A 631 -11.87 -3.28 30.76
CA ASN A 631 -10.46 -2.97 30.88
C ASN A 631 -9.95 -3.01 32.34
N LEU A 632 -10.83 -2.83 33.35
CA LEU A 632 -10.48 -2.96 34.77
C LEU A 632 -10.15 -4.40 35.19
N HIS A 633 -10.83 -5.42 34.63
CA HIS A 633 -10.48 -6.82 34.90
C HIS A 633 -9.11 -7.13 34.32
N ARG A 634 -8.89 -6.80 33.04
CA ARG A 634 -7.60 -7.07 32.39
C ARG A 634 -6.44 -6.23 32.96
N PHE A 635 -6.72 -5.01 33.46
CA PHE A 635 -5.76 -4.25 34.26
C PHE A 635 -5.43 -4.97 35.58
N HIS A 636 -6.44 -5.47 36.30
CA HIS A 636 -6.23 -6.20 37.55
C HIS A 636 -5.43 -7.49 37.36
N GLU A 637 -5.73 -8.24 36.29
CA GLU A 637 -5.07 -9.51 35.92
C GLU A 637 -3.62 -9.33 35.48
N LEU A 638 -3.33 -8.34 34.61
CA LEU A 638 -2.01 -8.20 33.98
C LEU A 638 -1.08 -7.21 34.70
N ILE A 639 -1.62 -6.22 35.42
CA ILE A 639 -0.84 -5.09 35.96
C ILE A 639 -1.04 -4.99 37.48
N GLY A 640 -2.28 -4.84 37.92
CA GLY A 640 -2.65 -4.74 39.33
C GLY A 640 -2.00 -3.55 40.06
N PHE A 641 -1.71 -3.75 41.34
CA PHE A 641 -0.98 -2.84 42.23
C PHE A 641 -0.14 -3.70 43.19
N ALA A 642 1.07 -3.28 43.55
CA ALA A 642 1.80 -3.82 44.70
C ALA A 642 1.36 -3.14 46.00
N ASP A 643 0.86 -1.90 45.93
CA ASP A 643 0.16 -1.26 47.04
C ASP A 643 -1.08 -2.10 47.40
N SER A 644 -0.97 -2.87 48.50
CA SER A 644 -2.04 -3.73 49.02
C SER A 644 -3.35 -2.98 49.34
N SER A 645 -3.29 -1.67 49.59
CA SER A 645 -4.46 -0.82 49.82
C SER A 645 -5.13 -0.41 48.51
N LYS A 646 -4.35 -0.13 47.45
CA LYS A 646 -4.88 0.06 46.08
C LYS A 646 -5.41 -1.26 45.51
N ALA A 647 -4.68 -2.36 45.65
CA ALA A 647 -5.08 -3.71 45.23
C ALA A 647 -6.41 -4.13 45.86
N ALA A 648 -6.48 -4.19 47.19
CA ALA A 648 -7.72 -4.54 47.90
C ALA A 648 -8.87 -3.54 47.62
N ARG A 649 -8.58 -2.28 47.26
CA ARG A 649 -9.61 -1.33 46.81
C ARG A 649 -10.12 -1.66 45.40
N LEU A 650 -9.25 -2.07 44.47
CA LEU A 650 -9.67 -2.54 43.14
C LEU A 650 -10.46 -3.85 43.24
N GLU A 651 -9.97 -4.83 44.00
CA GLU A 651 -10.63 -6.11 44.24
C GLU A 651 -12.04 -5.94 44.83
N ARG A 652 -12.19 -5.16 45.92
CA ARG A 652 -13.51 -4.87 46.49
C ARG A 652 -14.41 -4.10 45.52
N ALA A 653 -13.84 -3.21 44.70
CA ALA A 653 -14.60 -2.48 43.70
C ALA A 653 -15.12 -3.42 42.59
N LEU A 654 -14.28 -4.33 42.09
CA LEU A 654 -14.65 -5.38 41.11
C LEU A 654 -15.69 -6.35 41.71
N ALA A 655 -15.44 -6.90 42.90
CA ALA A 655 -16.35 -7.82 43.58
C ALA A 655 -17.71 -7.17 43.96
N SER A 656 -17.79 -5.84 44.04
CA SER A 656 -19.05 -5.12 44.28
C SER A 656 -19.94 -4.95 43.05
N TYR A 657 -19.48 -5.30 41.84
CA TYR A 657 -20.28 -5.23 40.63
C TYR A 657 -21.33 -6.36 40.57
N ARG A 658 -22.62 -5.97 40.62
CA ARG A 658 -23.77 -6.90 40.48
C ARG A 658 -24.15 -7.21 39.02
N ARG A 659 -23.37 -6.73 38.06
CA ARG A 659 -23.56 -6.85 36.60
C ARG A 659 -22.18 -6.81 35.94
N GLU A 660 -22.03 -7.48 34.81
CA GLU A 660 -20.82 -7.41 33.98
C GLU A 660 -20.43 -5.95 33.67
N LEU A 661 -19.11 -5.71 33.59
CA LEU A 661 -18.57 -4.41 33.22
C LEU A 661 -18.91 -4.05 31.77
N ASN A 662 -18.89 -2.75 31.47
CA ASN A 662 -19.12 -2.28 30.10
C ASN A 662 -18.01 -2.80 29.17
N ARG A 663 -18.40 -3.68 28.22
CA ARG A 663 -17.50 -4.31 27.25
C ARG A 663 -16.76 -3.28 26.41
N GLU A 664 -15.45 -3.43 26.28
CA GLU A 664 -14.52 -2.65 25.45
C GLU A 664 -14.44 -3.22 24.03
N ARG A 665 -14.40 -2.29 23.07
CA ARG A 665 -14.70 -2.51 21.67
C ARG A 665 -13.77 -1.73 20.74
N PHE A 666 -12.68 -1.18 21.28
CA PHE A 666 -11.49 -0.77 20.55
C PHE A 666 -11.82 0.26 19.45
N THR A 667 -12.42 1.38 19.85
CA THR A 667 -12.63 2.53 18.95
C THR A 667 -12.24 3.83 19.62
N ALA A 668 -11.71 4.75 18.84
CA ALA A 668 -11.56 6.14 19.24
C ALA A 668 -12.41 7.04 18.32
N ARG A 669 -12.95 8.14 18.84
CA ARG A 669 -13.70 9.16 18.10
C ARG A 669 -12.74 10.24 17.63
N VAL A 670 -12.68 10.48 16.33
CA VAL A 670 -11.88 11.55 15.74
C VAL A 670 -12.39 12.91 16.21
N THR A 671 -11.48 13.73 16.71
CA THR A 671 -11.74 15.14 17.06
C THR A 671 -11.22 16.08 15.98
N THR A 672 -10.10 15.71 15.34
CA THR A 672 -9.40 16.56 14.38
C THR A 672 -8.76 15.69 13.30
N VAL A 673 -8.83 16.13 12.05
CA VAL A 673 -7.86 15.76 11.02
C VAL A 673 -7.31 17.06 10.44
N ALA A 674 -6.08 17.42 10.82
CA ALA A 674 -5.46 18.69 10.45
C ALA A 674 -4.19 18.47 9.61
N PRO A 675 -3.81 19.37 8.70
CA PRO A 675 -2.48 19.38 8.09
C PRO A 675 -1.41 19.55 9.18
N ASP A 676 -0.36 18.73 9.15
CA ASP A 676 0.64 18.63 10.22
C ASP A 676 2.08 18.68 9.69
N GLY A 677 2.30 19.65 8.79
CA GLY A 677 3.60 20.07 8.32
C GLY A 677 4.21 19.18 7.23
N ILE A 678 5.54 19.25 7.11
CA ILE A 678 6.31 18.52 6.10
C ILE A 678 7.00 17.29 6.73
N GLY A 679 6.72 16.09 6.23
CA GLY A 679 7.06 14.83 6.90
C GLY A 679 7.11 13.59 6.01
N ASP A 680 7.98 12.65 6.39
CA ASP A 680 8.48 11.54 5.57
C ASP A 680 7.59 10.26 5.66
N VAL A 681 7.15 9.74 4.51
CA VAL A 681 6.29 8.54 4.31
C VAL A 681 6.99 7.32 3.70
N TYR A 682 6.36 6.16 3.78
CA TYR A 682 6.83 4.78 3.64
C TYR A 682 5.61 3.92 3.28
N ASP A 683 5.69 2.73 2.69
CA ASP A 683 4.56 1.78 2.80
C ASP A 683 5.07 0.49 3.36
N VAL A 684 4.14 -0.30 3.88
CA VAL A 684 4.37 -1.72 4.05
C VAL A 684 3.37 -2.45 3.16
N GLN A 685 3.90 -3.30 2.27
CA GLN A 685 3.04 -4.29 1.64
C GLN A 685 2.63 -5.24 2.77
N VAL A 686 1.34 -5.35 3.10
CA VAL A 686 0.88 -6.48 3.93
C VAL A 686 0.03 -7.46 3.13
N PRO A 687 0.58 -8.22 2.16
CA PRO A 687 -0.15 -9.25 1.42
C PRO A 687 -1.09 -10.11 2.29
N GLY A 688 -2.23 -10.52 1.72
CA GLY A 688 -3.30 -11.21 2.46
C GLY A 688 -4.14 -10.26 3.32
N ALA A 689 -3.66 -9.90 4.51
CA ALA A 689 -4.40 -9.04 5.46
C ALA A 689 -4.69 -7.65 4.87
N ASN A 690 -3.73 -7.08 4.15
CA ASN A 690 -3.71 -5.72 3.61
C ASN A 690 -3.97 -4.66 4.70
N THR A 691 -3.37 -4.85 5.89
CA THR A 691 -3.41 -3.94 7.04
C THR A 691 -2.26 -4.18 8.00
N PHE A 692 -1.83 -3.13 8.70
CA PHE A 692 -0.85 -3.14 9.80
C PHE A 692 -1.36 -2.30 10.97
N ASP A 693 -0.72 -2.39 12.15
CA ASP A 693 -0.94 -1.46 13.27
C ASP A 693 -0.24 -0.11 13.06
N ALA A 694 -0.93 1.00 13.32
CA ALA A 694 -0.41 2.36 13.15
C ALA A 694 -0.80 3.26 14.33
N ASN A 695 0.07 3.40 15.33
CA ASN A 695 -0.21 4.01 16.64
C ASN A 695 -1.43 3.39 17.36
N GLY A 696 -1.78 2.13 17.09
CA GLY A 696 -3.01 1.49 17.54
C GLY A 696 -4.11 1.39 16.48
N LEU A 697 -3.98 2.02 15.30
CA LEU A 697 -4.99 2.07 14.23
C LEU A 697 -4.67 1.09 13.08
N HIS A 698 -5.48 1.03 12.02
CA HIS A 698 -5.36 0.10 10.87
C HIS A 698 -5.28 0.80 9.51
N ALA A 699 -4.60 0.22 8.50
CA ALA A 699 -4.15 0.91 7.27
C ALA A 699 -4.20 0.07 5.94
N HIS A 700 -3.94 0.61 4.71
CA HIS A 700 -4.05 -0.11 3.39
C HIS A 700 -3.37 0.57 2.15
N ASN A 701 -2.74 -0.26 1.30
CA ASN A 701 -1.93 -0.01 0.05
C ASN A 701 -2.67 0.36 -1.29
N CYS A 702 -1.91 0.52 -2.42
CA CYS A 702 -2.35 0.89 -3.80
C CYS A 702 -1.52 0.25 -4.98
N GLY A 703 -1.92 0.40 -6.27
CA GLY A 703 -1.14 0.01 -7.49
C GLY A 703 -1.94 -0.10 -8.84
N GLU A 704 -1.45 0.42 -10.00
CA GLU A 704 -2.04 0.17 -11.37
C GLU A 704 -1.15 0.38 -12.67
N GLN A 705 -1.34 1.43 -13.53
CA GLN A 705 -1.14 1.35 -15.03
C GLN A 705 -0.46 2.58 -15.76
N GLY A 706 0.08 2.46 -17.01
CA GLY A 706 0.97 3.45 -17.72
C GLY A 706 0.59 3.96 -19.14
N LEU A 707 1.01 5.21 -19.49
CA LEU A 707 0.39 6.12 -20.49
C LEU A 707 1.38 7.12 -21.19
N PRO A 708 1.00 7.78 -22.33
CA PRO A 708 1.79 8.86 -22.97
C PRO A 708 1.73 10.21 -22.20
N PRO A 709 2.52 11.23 -22.56
CA PRO A 709 2.40 12.59 -22.02
C PRO A 709 0.97 13.14 -22.08
N TYR A 710 0.48 13.65 -20.93
CA TYR A 710 -0.92 14.04 -20.68
C TYR A 710 -1.98 12.92 -20.84
N GLY A 711 -1.59 11.69 -21.15
CA GLY A 711 -2.50 10.58 -21.38
C GLY A 711 -3.33 10.22 -20.14
N ALA A 712 -4.46 9.56 -20.36
CA ALA A 712 -5.46 9.23 -19.33
C ALA A 712 -5.80 7.72 -19.28
N CYS A 713 -5.99 7.20 -18.06
CA CYS A 713 -6.31 5.80 -17.77
C CYS A 713 -7.82 5.63 -17.47
N LEU A 714 -8.55 5.24 -18.51
CA LEU A 714 -9.97 4.90 -18.49
C LEU A 714 -10.09 3.37 -18.45
N LEU A 715 -10.39 2.80 -17.28
CA LEU A 715 -10.37 1.34 -17.04
C LEU A 715 -11.76 0.71 -16.96
N GLY A 716 -11.84 -0.55 -17.36
CA GLY A 716 -12.99 -1.44 -17.14
C GLY A 716 -12.55 -2.91 -17.00
N SER A 717 -13.40 -3.77 -16.45
CA SER A 717 -13.12 -5.21 -16.37
C SER A 717 -14.38 -6.05 -16.54
N VAL A 718 -14.33 -7.08 -17.40
CA VAL A 718 -15.41 -8.08 -17.53
C VAL A 718 -15.17 -9.23 -16.54
N ASN A 719 -16.19 -9.67 -15.81
CA ASN A 719 -16.09 -10.83 -14.92
C ASN A 719 -16.25 -12.15 -15.68
N LEU A 720 -15.17 -12.90 -15.90
CA LEU A 720 -15.18 -14.15 -16.68
C LEU A 720 -16.08 -15.23 -16.07
N THR A 721 -16.35 -15.22 -14.77
CA THR A 721 -17.13 -16.28 -14.12
C THR A 721 -18.62 -16.29 -14.52
N LYS A 722 -19.13 -15.17 -15.07
CA LYS A 722 -20.51 -15.05 -15.57
C LYS A 722 -20.78 -15.85 -16.87
N PHE A 723 -19.73 -16.27 -17.57
CA PHE A 723 -19.82 -16.93 -18.88
C PHE A 723 -19.52 -18.43 -18.82
N VAL A 724 -19.12 -18.98 -17.66
CA VAL A 724 -19.00 -20.43 -17.53
C VAL A 724 -20.39 -21.06 -17.44
N ARG A 725 -20.58 -22.18 -18.14
CA ARG A 725 -21.80 -22.99 -18.22
C ARG A 725 -21.46 -24.40 -17.77
N GLU A 726 -22.40 -25.06 -17.09
CA GLU A 726 -22.20 -26.37 -16.45
C GLU A 726 -20.88 -26.46 -15.62
N PRO A 727 -20.58 -25.46 -14.77
CA PRO A 727 -19.29 -25.36 -14.09
C PRO A 727 -19.00 -26.61 -13.27
N PHE A 728 -17.75 -27.05 -13.30
CA PHE A 728 -17.24 -28.28 -12.67
C PHE A 728 -17.78 -29.61 -13.23
N GLY A 729 -18.74 -29.59 -14.17
CA GLY A 729 -19.20 -30.77 -14.90
C GLY A 729 -18.14 -31.38 -15.81
N GLU A 730 -18.42 -32.51 -16.45
CA GLU A 730 -17.55 -33.06 -17.51
C GLU A 730 -17.70 -32.30 -18.83
N CYS A 731 -18.85 -31.65 -19.04
CA CYS A 731 -19.17 -30.83 -20.19
C CYS A 731 -18.93 -29.32 -19.98
N ALA A 732 -18.25 -28.91 -18.88
CA ALA A 732 -18.09 -27.51 -18.50
C ALA A 732 -17.51 -26.65 -19.63
N TRP A 733 -18.22 -25.59 -20.03
CA TRP A 733 -17.89 -24.79 -21.21
C TRP A 733 -18.03 -23.28 -20.97
N PHE A 734 -17.50 -22.47 -21.90
CA PHE A 734 -17.50 -21.01 -21.81
C PHE A 734 -18.36 -20.39 -22.92
N ASP A 735 -19.27 -19.51 -22.54
CA ASP A 735 -20.26 -18.86 -23.38
C ASP A 735 -19.63 -17.67 -24.13
N TRP A 736 -19.04 -17.98 -25.28
CA TRP A 736 -18.34 -17.02 -26.14
C TRP A 736 -19.27 -15.94 -26.71
N ASP A 737 -20.53 -16.27 -26.99
CA ASP A 737 -21.47 -15.35 -27.61
C ASP A 737 -21.96 -14.31 -26.60
N ALA A 738 -22.40 -14.76 -25.40
CA ALA A 738 -22.74 -13.84 -24.31
C ALA A 738 -21.51 -13.01 -23.84
N TYR A 739 -20.31 -13.59 -23.86
CA TYR A 739 -19.08 -12.86 -23.54
C TYR A 739 -18.82 -11.73 -24.54
N ARG A 740 -18.92 -12.02 -25.85
CA ARG A 740 -18.74 -11.03 -26.92
C ARG A 740 -19.82 -9.95 -26.89
N GLU A 741 -21.08 -10.28 -26.58
CA GLU A 741 -22.15 -9.28 -26.42
C GLU A 741 -21.89 -8.33 -25.23
N VAL A 742 -21.48 -8.87 -24.07
CA VAL A 742 -21.13 -8.02 -22.91
C VAL A 742 -19.92 -7.15 -23.20
N VAL A 743 -18.89 -7.67 -23.86
CA VAL A 743 -17.73 -6.88 -24.33
C VAL A 743 -18.16 -5.78 -25.29
N ALA A 744 -18.99 -6.09 -26.29
CA ALA A 744 -19.45 -5.13 -27.29
C ALA A 744 -20.21 -3.95 -26.65
N ILE A 745 -21.20 -4.25 -25.80
CA ILE A 745 -21.99 -3.22 -25.11
C ILE A 745 -21.12 -2.42 -24.12
N PHE A 746 -20.21 -3.07 -23.40
CA PHE A 746 -19.30 -2.40 -22.47
C PHE A 746 -18.26 -1.53 -23.18
N THR A 747 -17.87 -1.86 -24.41
CA THR A 747 -16.98 -1.03 -25.24
C THR A 747 -17.62 0.34 -25.48
N ARG A 748 -18.91 0.39 -25.82
CA ARG A 748 -19.65 1.66 -25.95
C ARG A 748 -19.80 2.41 -24.62
N MET A 749 -19.97 1.71 -23.50
CA MET A 749 -19.94 2.36 -22.17
C MET A 749 -18.61 3.09 -21.92
N LEU A 750 -17.47 2.48 -22.28
CA LEU A 750 -16.15 3.10 -22.10
C LEU A 750 -15.92 4.27 -23.07
N ASP A 751 -16.40 4.19 -24.32
CA ASP A 751 -16.42 5.37 -25.23
C ASP A 751 -17.23 6.53 -24.66
N ASN A 752 -18.38 6.27 -24.04
CA ASN A 752 -19.23 7.31 -23.45
C ASN A 752 -18.62 7.94 -22.17
N VAL A 753 -17.75 7.21 -21.44
CA VAL A 753 -17.00 7.78 -20.30
C VAL A 753 -16.07 8.92 -20.74
N VAL A 754 -15.58 8.92 -21.98
CA VAL A 754 -14.73 9.99 -22.54
C VAL A 754 -15.42 11.36 -22.45
N GLU A 755 -16.74 11.44 -22.68
CA GLU A 755 -17.50 12.71 -22.62
C GLU A 755 -17.75 13.19 -21.19
N ILE A 756 -17.54 12.33 -20.18
CA ILE A 756 -17.71 12.66 -18.76
C ILE A 756 -16.41 12.50 -17.96
N ASN A 757 -15.26 12.61 -18.62
CA ASN A 757 -13.93 12.38 -18.05
C ASN A 757 -13.61 13.23 -16.81
N GLY A 758 -14.00 14.51 -16.79
CA GLY A 758 -13.75 15.43 -15.67
C GLY A 758 -12.27 15.73 -15.37
N LEU A 759 -11.38 15.59 -16.37
CA LEU A 759 -9.94 15.86 -16.23
C LEU A 759 -9.68 17.38 -16.10
N PRO A 760 -8.69 17.81 -15.28
CA PRO A 760 -8.48 19.21 -14.94
C PRO A 760 -7.70 20.01 -16.00
N LEU A 761 -6.68 19.43 -16.64
CA LEU A 761 -5.87 20.14 -17.63
C LEU A 761 -6.56 20.14 -19.01
N PRO A 762 -6.52 21.26 -19.78
CA PRO A 762 -6.95 21.27 -21.18
C PRO A 762 -6.28 20.18 -22.02
N GLN A 763 -4.96 20.03 -21.90
CA GLN A 763 -4.17 19.04 -22.65
C GLN A 763 -4.61 17.60 -22.38
N GLN A 764 -4.98 17.27 -21.14
CA GLN A 764 -5.49 15.94 -20.77
C GLN A 764 -6.88 15.66 -21.36
N ARG A 765 -7.73 16.69 -21.46
CA ARG A 765 -9.03 16.58 -22.13
C ARG A 765 -8.86 16.44 -23.65
N GLU A 766 -7.95 17.19 -24.24
CA GLU A 766 -7.59 17.06 -25.66
C GLU A 766 -7.05 15.66 -25.98
N GLU A 767 -6.12 15.13 -25.16
CA GLU A 767 -5.55 13.77 -25.32
C GLU A 767 -6.65 12.71 -25.39
N ILE A 768 -7.52 12.67 -24.37
CA ILE A 768 -8.58 11.67 -24.28
C ILE A 768 -9.68 11.89 -25.33
N GLN A 769 -9.99 13.12 -25.73
CA GLN A 769 -11.02 13.38 -26.76
C GLN A 769 -10.52 13.12 -28.18
N ARG A 770 -9.26 13.43 -28.49
CA ARG A 770 -8.62 13.25 -29.81
C ARG A 770 -8.34 11.78 -30.14
N LYS A 771 -8.05 10.96 -29.13
CA LYS A 771 -7.59 9.55 -29.29
C LYS A 771 -8.48 8.51 -28.64
N ARG A 772 -9.32 8.91 -27.68
CA ARG A 772 -10.39 8.10 -27.05
C ARG A 772 -9.90 6.79 -26.41
N ARG A 773 -8.62 6.77 -25.99
CA ARG A 773 -7.91 5.64 -25.36
C ARG A 773 -8.68 5.12 -24.14
N HIS A 774 -8.98 3.82 -24.13
CA HIS A 774 -9.44 3.11 -22.94
C HIS A 774 -8.74 1.75 -22.77
N GLY A 775 -8.97 1.13 -21.61
CA GLY A 775 -8.42 -0.15 -21.21
C GLY A 775 -9.49 -1.05 -20.58
N MET A 776 -10.17 -1.84 -21.40
CA MET A 776 -10.96 -2.96 -20.96
C MET A 776 -10.04 -4.15 -20.70
N GLY A 777 -10.20 -4.77 -19.53
CA GLY A 777 -9.62 -6.06 -19.22
C GLY A 777 -10.70 -7.01 -18.75
N TYR A 778 -10.28 -8.01 -17.98
CA TYR A 778 -11.18 -8.93 -17.31
C TYR A 778 -10.62 -9.30 -15.94
N LEU A 779 -11.46 -9.93 -15.12
CA LEU A 779 -11.14 -10.50 -13.82
C LEU A 779 -11.76 -11.89 -13.68
N GLY A 780 -11.32 -12.63 -12.67
CA GLY A 780 -11.80 -13.99 -12.41
C GLY A 780 -11.19 -15.05 -13.31
N LEU A 781 -9.99 -14.84 -13.87
CA LEU A 781 -9.35 -15.85 -14.72
C LEU A 781 -9.09 -17.17 -13.98
N GLY A 782 -8.46 -17.11 -12.80
CA GLY A 782 -8.24 -18.29 -11.96
C GLY A 782 -9.53 -18.98 -11.56
N SER A 783 -10.57 -18.20 -11.21
CA SER A 783 -11.90 -18.69 -10.89
C SER A 783 -12.56 -19.41 -12.08
N ALA A 784 -12.54 -18.79 -13.26
CA ALA A 784 -13.13 -19.36 -14.48
C ALA A 784 -12.38 -20.61 -14.95
N LEU A 785 -11.04 -20.63 -14.85
CA LEU A 785 -10.23 -21.82 -15.12
C LEU A 785 -10.59 -22.99 -14.20
N ALA A 786 -10.70 -22.75 -12.88
CA ALA A 786 -11.14 -23.77 -11.93
C ALA A 786 -12.57 -24.26 -12.20
N MET A 787 -13.50 -23.36 -12.57
CA MET A 787 -14.86 -23.71 -12.97
C MET A 787 -14.92 -24.50 -14.28
N LEU A 788 -13.93 -24.34 -15.17
CA LEU A 788 -13.72 -25.13 -16.40
C LEU A 788 -12.83 -26.37 -16.17
N ARG A 789 -12.44 -26.67 -14.93
CA ARG A 789 -11.54 -27.77 -14.53
C ARG A 789 -10.13 -27.69 -15.13
N LEU A 790 -9.71 -26.50 -15.57
CA LEU A 790 -8.39 -26.23 -16.15
C LEU A 790 -7.40 -25.80 -15.06
N LYS A 791 -6.24 -26.45 -14.98
CA LYS A 791 -5.16 -26.05 -14.06
C LYS A 791 -4.50 -24.76 -14.53
N PHE A 792 -4.36 -23.80 -13.62
CA PHE A 792 -3.69 -22.52 -13.92
C PHE A 792 -2.25 -22.74 -14.38
N GLY A 793 -1.87 -22.20 -15.54
CA GLY A 793 -0.54 -22.38 -16.12
C GLY A 793 -0.32 -23.71 -16.85
N ALA A 794 -1.34 -24.56 -17.01
CA ALA A 794 -1.29 -25.68 -17.95
C ALA A 794 -1.51 -25.20 -19.40
N PRO A 795 -1.03 -25.90 -20.44
CA PRO A 795 -1.13 -25.45 -21.84
C PRO A 795 -2.54 -25.06 -22.30
N GLU A 796 -3.55 -25.79 -21.81
CA GLU A 796 -4.97 -25.56 -22.09
C GLU A 796 -5.46 -24.25 -21.46
N SER A 797 -5.00 -23.92 -20.25
CA SER A 797 -5.30 -22.65 -19.58
C SER A 797 -4.62 -21.46 -20.23
N VAL A 798 -3.42 -21.66 -20.79
CA VAL A 798 -2.66 -20.65 -21.54
C VAL A 798 -3.38 -20.38 -22.87
N ALA A 799 -3.80 -21.42 -23.59
CA ALA A 799 -4.61 -21.30 -24.80
C ALA A 799 -5.99 -20.67 -24.54
N PHE A 800 -6.64 -21.00 -23.41
CA PHE A 800 -7.88 -20.36 -22.99
C PHE A 800 -7.68 -18.86 -22.70
N THR A 801 -6.63 -18.50 -21.97
CA THR A 801 -6.28 -17.10 -21.66
C THR A 801 -6.06 -16.29 -22.93
N GLU A 802 -5.33 -16.84 -23.90
CA GLU A 802 -5.12 -16.22 -25.20
C GLU A 802 -6.45 -16.05 -25.96
N ARG A 803 -7.30 -17.09 -25.99
CA ARG A 803 -8.61 -17.02 -26.67
C ARG A 803 -9.52 -15.96 -26.03
N VAL A 804 -9.68 -15.96 -24.71
CA VAL A 804 -10.50 -14.95 -23.99
C VAL A 804 -10.04 -13.54 -24.34
N THR A 805 -8.73 -13.28 -24.28
CA THR A 805 -8.20 -11.95 -24.58
C THR A 805 -8.37 -11.58 -26.06
N ARG A 806 -8.24 -12.54 -26.98
CA ARG A 806 -8.49 -12.33 -28.42
C ARG A 806 -9.95 -12.00 -28.70
N GLU A 807 -10.91 -12.76 -28.15
CA GLU A 807 -12.34 -12.48 -28.37
C GLU A 807 -12.75 -11.13 -27.78
N MET A 808 -12.14 -10.73 -26.65
CA MET A 808 -12.31 -9.38 -26.09
C MET A 808 -11.79 -8.29 -27.05
N ALA A 809 -10.62 -8.50 -27.66
CA ALA A 809 -10.05 -7.56 -28.60
C ALA A 809 -10.88 -7.48 -29.90
N LEU A 810 -11.25 -8.62 -30.51
CA LEU A 810 -12.02 -8.68 -31.76
C LEU A 810 -13.37 -7.96 -31.63
N ALA A 811 -14.22 -8.38 -30.68
CA ALA A 811 -15.52 -7.73 -30.43
C ALA A 811 -15.36 -6.25 -30.04
N GLY A 812 -14.23 -5.89 -29.43
CA GLY A 812 -13.84 -4.50 -29.18
C GLY A 812 -13.59 -3.68 -30.44
N TRP A 813 -12.83 -4.21 -31.40
CA TRP A 813 -12.51 -3.54 -32.67
C TRP A 813 -13.67 -3.52 -33.65
N GLU A 814 -14.53 -4.53 -33.64
CA GLU A 814 -15.82 -4.55 -34.34
C GLU A 814 -16.68 -3.36 -33.89
N VAL A 815 -16.87 -3.19 -32.58
CA VAL A 815 -17.59 -2.01 -32.04
C VAL A 815 -16.83 -0.71 -32.26
N ALA A 816 -15.50 -0.72 -32.37
CA ALA A 816 -14.73 0.46 -32.76
C ALA A 816 -15.11 0.95 -34.17
N LEU A 817 -15.36 0.03 -35.10
CA LEU A 817 -15.81 0.31 -36.47
C LEU A 817 -17.29 0.74 -36.51
N GLU A 818 -18.17 0.04 -35.78
CA GLU A 818 -19.59 0.42 -35.68
C GLU A 818 -19.76 1.83 -35.11
N LEU A 819 -19.06 2.15 -34.01
CA LEU A 819 -19.12 3.48 -33.40
C LEU A 819 -18.43 4.55 -34.26
N ALA A 820 -17.44 4.19 -35.09
CA ALA A 820 -16.88 5.12 -36.07
C ALA A 820 -17.92 5.47 -37.15
N ARG A 821 -18.69 4.48 -37.62
CA ARG A 821 -19.81 4.68 -38.56
C ARG A 821 -20.96 5.49 -37.97
N GLU A 822 -21.25 5.32 -36.68
CA GLU A 822 -22.39 5.99 -36.03
C GLU A 822 -22.06 7.38 -35.44
N LYS A 823 -20.87 7.56 -34.86
CA LYS A 823 -20.47 8.75 -34.08
C LYS A 823 -19.24 9.48 -34.65
N GLY A 824 -18.69 9.01 -35.77
CA GLY A 824 -17.37 9.40 -36.29
C GLY A 824 -16.23 8.65 -35.58
N PRO A 825 -15.10 8.40 -36.26
CA PRO A 825 -13.91 7.81 -35.62
C PRO A 825 -13.30 8.76 -34.58
N ALA A 826 -12.27 8.32 -33.85
CA ALA A 826 -11.44 9.23 -33.06
C ALA A 826 -10.85 10.32 -33.97
N PRO A 827 -10.85 11.62 -33.59
CA PRO A 827 -10.37 12.70 -34.45
C PRO A 827 -9.01 12.45 -35.11
N ILE A 828 -8.08 11.83 -34.39
CA ILE A 828 -6.74 11.48 -34.88
C ILE A 828 -6.73 10.54 -36.10
N MET A 829 -7.83 9.84 -36.38
CA MET A 829 -7.96 8.93 -37.52
C MET A 829 -8.15 9.65 -38.85
N GLU A 830 -8.82 10.81 -38.87
CA GLU A 830 -9.01 11.61 -40.08
C GLU A 830 -7.89 12.65 -40.30
N GLU A 831 -7.11 12.95 -39.27
CA GLU A 831 -5.94 13.83 -39.38
C GLU A 831 -4.93 13.32 -40.42
N GLU A 832 -4.48 14.21 -41.31
CA GLU A 832 -3.35 13.96 -42.21
C GLU A 832 -2.01 14.23 -41.52
N PHE A 833 -1.10 13.28 -41.63
CA PHE A 833 0.29 13.42 -41.21
C PHE A 833 1.23 13.37 -42.42
N THR A 834 2.41 13.98 -42.29
CA THR A 834 3.47 13.93 -43.29
C THR A 834 4.43 12.77 -42.99
N VAL A 835 4.63 11.87 -43.95
CA VAL A 835 5.53 10.71 -43.82
C VAL A 835 6.97 11.18 -43.62
N THR A 836 7.60 10.71 -42.54
CA THR A 836 9.00 11.02 -42.20
C THR A 836 9.93 9.86 -42.54
N ARG A 837 11.24 10.12 -42.64
CA ARG A 837 12.24 9.05 -42.80
C ARG A 837 12.30 8.13 -41.55
N GLU A 838 12.09 8.70 -40.37
CA GLU A 838 11.99 7.95 -39.12
C GLU A 838 10.86 6.90 -39.18
N TRP A 839 9.73 7.25 -39.81
CA TRP A 839 8.61 6.33 -39.97
C TRP A 839 8.90 5.22 -40.97
N LEU A 840 9.53 5.53 -42.11
CA LEU A 840 9.97 4.50 -43.06
C LEU A 840 11.03 3.55 -42.45
N ARG A 841 11.83 4.05 -41.50
CA ARG A 841 12.78 3.24 -40.70
C ARG A 841 12.07 2.36 -39.66
N LYS A 842 11.04 2.87 -38.97
CA LYS A 842 10.22 2.12 -38.00
C LYS A 842 9.28 1.10 -38.68
N ARG A 843 8.74 1.44 -39.85
CA ARG A 843 7.73 0.67 -40.61
C ARG A 843 8.20 0.50 -42.06
N PRO A 844 9.21 -0.35 -42.33
CA PRO A 844 9.72 -0.59 -43.68
C PRO A 844 8.70 -1.24 -44.63
N GLU A 845 7.54 -1.67 -44.15
CA GLU A 845 6.35 -1.92 -44.98
C GLU A 845 5.82 -0.67 -45.69
N MET A 846 5.85 0.52 -45.08
CA MET A 846 5.36 1.74 -45.73
C MET A 846 6.13 2.06 -47.02
N ALA A 847 7.45 1.85 -47.02
CA ALA A 847 8.28 2.02 -48.22
C ALA A 847 8.01 0.95 -49.28
N ARG A 848 7.59 -0.27 -48.89
CA ARG A 848 7.18 -1.35 -49.81
C ARG A 848 5.81 -1.07 -50.43
N ASP A 849 4.91 -0.44 -49.67
CA ASP A 849 3.61 0.03 -50.14
C ASP A 849 3.69 1.34 -50.97
N GLY A 850 4.89 1.90 -51.12
CA GLY A 850 5.20 3.01 -52.04
C GLY A 850 5.31 4.40 -51.40
N TRP A 851 5.10 4.53 -50.08
CA TRP A 851 5.18 5.81 -49.35
C TRP A 851 6.60 6.37 -49.30
N LYS A 852 6.72 7.69 -49.48
CA LYS A 852 7.97 8.45 -49.52
C LYS A 852 7.97 9.57 -48.49
N VAL A 853 9.16 10.04 -48.13
CA VAL A 853 9.30 11.19 -47.22
C VAL A 853 8.66 12.44 -47.85
N GLY A 854 7.73 13.06 -47.12
CA GLY A 854 6.95 14.20 -47.60
C GLY A 854 5.53 13.87 -48.08
N ASP A 855 5.20 12.59 -48.31
CA ASP A 855 3.83 12.18 -48.66
C ASP A 855 2.85 12.42 -47.51
N ARG A 856 1.56 12.55 -47.82
CA ARG A 856 0.47 12.79 -46.85
C ARG A 856 -0.34 11.51 -46.63
N ILE A 857 -0.56 11.13 -45.38
CA ILE A 857 -1.27 9.91 -45.00
C ILE A 857 -2.19 10.15 -43.80
N GLN A 858 -3.42 9.61 -43.83
CA GLN A 858 -4.37 9.73 -42.73
C GLN A 858 -4.07 8.79 -41.56
N GLY A 859 -4.37 9.22 -40.34
CA GLY A 859 -4.16 8.45 -39.11
C GLY A 859 -4.80 7.06 -39.09
N LYS A 860 -5.98 6.87 -39.72
CA LYS A 860 -6.62 5.55 -39.85
C LYS A 860 -5.78 4.52 -40.61
N VAL A 861 -5.01 4.97 -41.61
CA VAL A 861 -4.11 4.10 -42.37
C VAL A 861 -2.85 3.77 -41.54
N LEU A 862 -2.30 4.76 -40.83
CA LEU A 862 -1.18 4.58 -39.87
C LEU A 862 -1.55 3.66 -38.70
N HIS A 863 -2.79 3.71 -38.24
CA HIS A 863 -3.37 2.83 -37.22
C HIS A 863 -3.55 1.41 -37.76
N ALA A 864 -4.51 1.22 -38.68
CA ALA A 864 -4.97 -0.11 -39.07
C ALA A 864 -3.95 -0.93 -39.88
N ARG A 865 -3.10 -0.28 -40.71
CA ARG A 865 -2.11 -0.99 -41.55
C ARG A 865 -0.70 -1.01 -40.97
N TYR A 866 -0.33 -0.01 -40.17
CA TYR A 866 1.05 0.20 -39.76
C TYR A 866 1.30 0.16 -38.23
N SER A 867 0.26 -0.02 -37.39
CA SER A 867 0.47 -0.53 -36.03
C SER A 867 0.79 -2.03 -36.06
N ARG A 868 1.83 -2.47 -35.35
CA ARG A 868 2.17 -3.90 -35.18
C ARG A 868 1.06 -4.69 -34.49
N TYR A 869 0.29 -4.03 -33.62
CA TYR A 869 -0.84 -4.63 -32.94
C TYR A 869 -2.05 -4.77 -33.89
N MET A 870 -2.33 -3.77 -34.74
CA MET A 870 -3.38 -3.88 -35.75
C MET A 870 -3.02 -4.83 -36.89
N GLN A 871 -1.73 -5.00 -37.20
CA GLN A 871 -1.26 -6.08 -38.10
C GLN A 871 -1.59 -7.47 -37.53
N ARG A 872 -1.41 -7.70 -36.22
CA ARG A 872 -1.88 -8.93 -35.55
C ARG A 872 -3.41 -9.06 -35.53
N LEU A 873 -4.15 -7.95 -35.47
CA LEU A 873 -5.60 -7.99 -35.68
C LEU A 873 -5.94 -8.45 -37.11
N ALA A 874 -5.23 -7.93 -38.12
CA ALA A 874 -5.39 -8.31 -39.52
C ALA A 874 -5.01 -9.76 -39.84
N GLU A 875 -4.16 -10.40 -39.02
CA GLU A 875 -3.89 -11.85 -39.09
C GLU A 875 -5.09 -12.69 -38.65
N ALA A 876 -5.96 -12.16 -37.78
CA ALA A 876 -7.16 -12.83 -37.27
C ALA A 876 -8.44 -12.45 -38.05
N ASP A 877 -8.59 -11.17 -38.39
CA ASP A 877 -9.66 -10.66 -39.26
C ASP A 877 -9.10 -9.59 -40.24
N PRO A 878 -8.74 -9.99 -41.47
CA PRO A 878 -8.29 -9.08 -42.52
C PRO A 878 -9.38 -8.09 -42.98
N GLY A 879 -10.67 -8.46 -42.86
CA GLY A 879 -11.80 -7.65 -43.31
C GLY A 879 -12.02 -6.47 -42.38
N LEU A 880 -12.11 -6.74 -41.07
CA LEU A 880 -12.20 -5.72 -40.02
C LEU A 880 -11.03 -4.74 -40.10
N ALA A 881 -9.79 -5.23 -40.29
CA ALA A 881 -8.63 -4.37 -40.44
C ALA A 881 -8.66 -3.51 -41.72
N ALA A 882 -9.19 -4.03 -42.83
CA ALA A 882 -9.37 -3.27 -44.06
C ALA A 882 -10.45 -2.17 -43.91
N GLU A 883 -11.60 -2.49 -43.32
CA GLU A 883 -12.67 -1.52 -43.05
C GLU A 883 -12.24 -0.44 -42.05
N LEU A 884 -11.45 -0.79 -41.02
CA LEU A 884 -10.85 0.17 -40.10
C LEU A 884 -9.82 1.09 -40.78
N ALA A 885 -9.14 0.64 -41.83
CA ALA A 885 -8.24 1.48 -42.61
C ALA A 885 -8.98 2.49 -43.51
N GLU A 886 -10.23 2.20 -43.91
CA GLU A 886 -11.08 3.06 -44.74
C GLU A 886 -11.92 4.04 -43.88
N VAL A 887 -12.55 3.54 -42.83
CA VAL A 887 -13.50 4.27 -41.97
C VAL A 887 -12.82 4.90 -40.75
N GLY A 888 -11.72 4.33 -40.27
CA GLY A 888 -11.12 4.66 -38.97
C GLY A 888 -11.82 3.98 -37.79
N ALA A 889 -11.12 3.91 -36.65
CA ALA A 889 -11.66 3.37 -35.40
C ALA A 889 -12.22 4.47 -34.49
N ARG A 890 -13.26 4.18 -33.71
CA ARG A 890 -13.79 5.11 -32.69
C ARG A 890 -12.78 5.48 -31.61
N PHE A 891 -11.82 4.60 -31.31
CA PHE A 891 -10.78 4.81 -30.32
C PHE A 891 -9.47 4.18 -30.80
N THR A 892 -8.35 4.71 -30.32
CA THR A 892 -7.02 4.22 -30.73
C THR A 892 -6.57 2.96 -30.01
N HIS A 893 -7.12 2.71 -28.81
CA HIS A 893 -6.74 1.64 -27.88
C HIS A 893 -7.97 1.17 -27.13
N HIS A 894 -8.11 -0.14 -26.97
CA HIS A 894 -9.25 -0.77 -26.33
C HIS A 894 -8.89 -1.43 -24.99
N THR A 895 -7.74 -2.10 -24.92
CA THR A 895 -7.49 -3.23 -24.00
C THR A 895 -6.37 -2.99 -22.98
N SER A 896 -6.63 -3.29 -21.70
CA SER A 896 -5.65 -3.25 -20.59
C SER A 896 -6.15 -4.02 -19.37
N ILE A 897 -5.26 -4.72 -18.68
CA ILE A 897 -5.61 -5.53 -17.49
C ILE A 897 -5.03 -4.90 -16.23
N ALA A 898 -5.91 -4.47 -15.32
CA ALA A 898 -5.55 -3.89 -14.02
C ALA A 898 -5.56 -4.96 -12.90
N PRO A 899 -5.03 -4.66 -11.69
CA PRO A 899 -5.06 -5.61 -10.57
C PRO A 899 -6.46 -5.92 -10.05
N THR A 900 -7.46 -5.07 -10.30
CA THR A 900 -8.89 -5.20 -9.92
C THR A 900 -9.22 -5.41 -8.43
N GLY A 901 -8.26 -5.55 -7.51
CA GLY A 901 -8.45 -6.12 -6.15
C GLY A 901 -9.44 -5.45 -5.17
N THR A 902 -10.00 -4.28 -5.48
CA THR A 902 -11.22 -3.80 -4.79
C THR A 902 -12.49 -4.22 -5.52
N ILE A 903 -12.57 -4.02 -6.84
CA ILE A 903 -13.77 -4.33 -7.63
C ILE A 903 -14.02 -5.84 -7.76
N SER A 904 -12.98 -6.68 -7.80
CA SER A 904 -13.16 -8.14 -7.87
C SER A 904 -13.85 -8.68 -6.61
N LEU A 905 -13.39 -8.25 -5.43
CA LEU A 905 -14.04 -8.58 -4.17
C LEU A 905 -15.46 -8.00 -4.10
N SER A 906 -15.67 -6.70 -4.35
CA SER A 906 -16.97 -6.06 -4.05
C SER A 906 -18.04 -6.19 -5.12
N LEU A 907 -17.66 -6.25 -6.41
CA LEU A 907 -18.58 -6.23 -7.55
C LEU A 907 -18.59 -7.56 -8.33
N ALA A 908 -17.56 -8.42 -8.15
CA ALA A 908 -17.49 -9.76 -8.73
C ALA A 908 -17.49 -10.89 -7.69
N ASN A 909 -18.00 -10.62 -6.48
CA ASN A 909 -18.20 -11.61 -5.41
C ASN A 909 -16.94 -12.42 -5.03
N ASN A 910 -15.76 -11.78 -5.11
CA ASN A 910 -14.44 -12.37 -4.87
C ASN A 910 -13.99 -13.44 -5.88
N ALA A 911 -14.28 -13.22 -7.17
CA ALA A 911 -13.52 -13.85 -8.24
C ALA A 911 -12.03 -13.42 -8.21
N SER A 912 -11.13 -14.22 -8.80
CA SER A 912 -9.69 -13.93 -8.79
C SER A 912 -9.33 -12.59 -9.43
N ASN A 913 -8.21 -12.00 -9.02
CA ASN A 913 -7.86 -10.63 -9.36
C ASN A 913 -7.26 -10.51 -10.77
N GLY A 914 -7.98 -9.95 -11.74
CA GLY A 914 -7.44 -9.78 -13.10
C GLY A 914 -7.08 -11.11 -13.77
N ILE A 915 -5.81 -11.26 -14.17
CA ILE A 915 -5.21 -12.52 -14.64
C ILE A 915 -4.48 -13.32 -13.55
N GLU A 916 -4.55 -12.90 -12.29
CA GLU A 916 -3.97 -13.66 -11.18
C GLU A 916 -4.75 -14.96 -10.92
N PRO A 917 -4.07 -16.04 -10.46
CA PRO A 917 -4.75 -17.15 -9.81
C PRO A 917 -5.46 -16.65 -8.54
N SER A 918 -6.35 -17.47 -7.97
CA SER A 918 -6.87 -17.16 -6.64
C SER A 918 -5.73 -17.22 -5.63
N PHE A 919 -5.58 -16.17 -4.82
CA PHE A 919 -4.48 -16.12 -3.85
C PHE A 919 -4.56 -17.32 -2.88
N ALA A 920 -5.72 -17.50 -2.27
CA ALA A 920 -6.12 -18.70 -1.55
C ALA A 920 -7.63 -18.87 -1.71
N HIS A 921 -8.13 -20.12 -1.72
CA HIS A 921 -9.57 -20.36 -1.95
C HIS A 921 -10.45 -20.03 -0.74
N LYS A 922 -9.86 -20.06 0.47
CA LYS A 922 -10.42 -19.72 1.78
C LYS A 922 -9.38 -18.89 2.52
N TYR A 923 -9.74 -17.68 2.94
CA TYR A 923 -8.92 -16.84 3.83
C TYR A 923 -9.83 -15.89 4.59
N ALA A 924 -9.36 -15.34 5.72
CA ALA A 924 -10.17 -14.40 6.49
C ALA A 924 -10.00 -12.96 6.01
N ARG A 925 -11.10 -12.18 6.04
CA ARG A 925 -10.99 -10.72 6.22
C ARG A 925 -11.84 -10.27 7.39
N ASN A 926 -11.29 -9.32 8.15
CA ASN A 926 -12.01 -8.61 9.18
C ASN A 926 -13.00 -7.65 8.49
N VAL A 927 -14.26 -8.06 8.40
CA VAL A 927 -15.39 -7.35 7.79
C VAL A 927 -16.36 -6.98 8.92
N ILE A 928 -17.09 -5.87 8.78
CA ILE A 928 -17.99 -5.45 9.86
C ILE A 928 -19.19 -4.66 9.32
N ARG A 929 -20.38 -5.27 9.46
CA ARG A 929 -21.68 -4.93 8.85
C ARG A 929 -22.55 -4.00 9.68
N GLU A 930 -23.39 -3.18 9.01
CA GLU A 930 -24.57 -2.31 9.35
C GLU A 930 -24.98 -2.00 10.82
N GLY A 931 -24.25 -2.48 11.84
CA GLY A 931 -24.95 -3.31 12.84
C GLY A 931 -24.20 -4.32 13.74
N ARG A 932 -22.85 -4.45 13.82
CA ARG A 932 -22.12 -5.37 14.78
C ARG A 932 -20.73 -4.84 15.24
N LYS A 933 -20.26 -5.00 16.51
CA LYS A 933 -18.95 -4.44 17.02
C LYS A 933 -17.73 -5.33 16.85
N THR A 934 -17.91 -6.63 17.00
CA THR A 934 -16.83 -7.55 16.71
C THR A 934 -16.56 -7.42 15.22
N LYS A 935 -15.30 -7.19 14.84
CA LYS A 935 -14.82 -7.65 13.53
C LYS A 935 -15.34 -9.06 13.35
N GLU A 936 -16.25 -9.24 12.42
CA GLU A 936 -16.67 -10.57 12.03
C GLU A 936 -15.47 -11.06 11.20
N LYS A 937 -14.77 -12.10 11.69
CA LYS A 937 -13.76 -12.81 10.91
C LYS A 937 -14.54 -13.55 9.82
N VAL A 938 -14.95 -12.79 8.80
CA VAL A 938 -15.69 -13.31 7.66
C VAL A 938 -14.67 -14.07 6.85
N ASP A 939 -14.84 -15.37 6.79
CA ASP A 939 -14.18 -16.19 5.78
C ASP A 939 -14.57 -15.61 4.42
N VAL A 940 -13.59 -15.02 3.76
CA VAL A 940 -13.69 -14.59 2.37
C VAL A 940 -13.35 -15.79 1.54
N TYR A 941 -14.38 -16.30 0.88
CA TYR A 941 -14.26 -17.43 -0.01
C TYR A 941 -14.00 -16.92 -1.43
N SER A 942 -13.11 -17.58 -2.15
CA SER A 942 -13.00 -17.43 -3.60
C SER A 942 -14.33 -17.78 -4.28
N PHE A 943 -14.67 -17.08 -5.36
CA PHE A 943 -15.94 -17.29 -6.06
C PHE A 943 -16.12 -18.74 -6.53
N GLU A 944 -15.06 -19.38 -7.04
CA GLU A 944 -15.08 -20.77 -7.47
C GLU A 944 -15.34 -21.75 -6.32
N LEU A 945 -14.88 -21.46 -5.10
CA LEU A 945 -15.19 -22.31 -3.93
C LEU A 945 -16.64 -22.13 -3.47
N LEU A 946 -17.19 -20.91 -3.55
CA LEU A 946 -18.62 -20.68 -3.32
C LEU A 946 -19.46 -21.44 -4.36
N ALA A 947 -19.12 -21.31 -5.64
CA ALA A 947 -19.78 -22.02 -6.73
C ALA A 947 -19.73 -23.56 -6.54
N TYR A 948 -18.56 -24.11 -6.20
CA TYR A 948 -18.39 -25.56 -5.99
C TYR A 948 -19.18 -26.08 -4.78
N ARG A 949 -19.25 -25.30 -3.69
CA ARG A 949 -20.10 -25.62 -2.53
C ARG A 949 -21.59 -25.54 -2.83
N THR A 950 -22.01 -24.59 -3.67
CA THR A 950 -23.43 -24.45 -4.07
C THR A 950 -23.86 -25.51 -5.08
N LEU A 951 -22.98 -25.98 -5.96
CA LEU A 951 -23.35 -26.76 -7.15
C LEU A 951 -22.86 -28.22 -7.14
N VAL A 952 -21.84 -28.57 -6.35
CA VAL A 952 -21.19 -29.90 -6.41
C VAL A 952 -21.07 -30.56 -5.04
N ASN A 953 -20.40 -29.90 -4.08
CA ASN A 953 -20.08 -30.48 -2.78
C ASN A 953 -20.13 -29.42 -1.66
N PRO A 954 -21.24 -29.33 -0.90
CA PRO A 954 -21.39 -28.40 0.21
C PRO A 954 -20.34 -28.51 1.32
N GLU A 955 -19.72 -29.69 1.50
CA GLU A 955 -18.73 -29.96 2.56
C GLU A 955 -17.28 -29.72 2.13
N ALA A 956 -17.06 -29.31 0.87
CA ALA A 956 -15.74 -29.12 0.28
C ALA A 956 -14.89 -28.08 1.03
N ASP A 957 -13.63 -28.42 1.36
CA ASP A 957 -12.76 -27.61 2.19
C ASP A 957 -11.31 -27.63 1.65
N PRO A 958 -10.66 -26.48 1.39
CA PRO A 958 -9.29 -26.45 0.86
C PRO A 958 -8.23 -27.14 1.73
N GLU A 959 -8.53 -27.28 3.03
CA GLU A 959 -7.63 -27.84 4.04
C GLU A 959 -7.88 -29.34 4.28
N ALA A 960 -8.89 -29.95 3.65
CA ALA A 960 -9.25 -31.35 3.86
C ALA A 960 -8.39 -32.32 3.03
N SER A 961 -7.80 -33.32 3.71
CA SER A 961 -7.15 -34.47 3.08
C SER A 961 -8.13 -35.61 2.74
N GLU A 962 -9.30 -35.64 3.40
CA GLU A 962 -10.35 -36.65 3.27
C GLU A 962 -10.96 -36.66 1.85
N PRO A 963 -11.03 -37.80 1.13
CA PRO A 963 -11.49 -37.85 -0.25
C PRO A 963 -12.90 -37.28 -0.52
N GLY A 964 -13.80 -37.29 0.48
CA GLY A 964 -15.15 -36.74 0.35
C GLY A 964 -15.23 -35.21 0.49
N ARG A 965 -14.19 -34.54 1.01
CA ARG A 965 -14.18 -33.10 1.31
C ARG A 965 -13.01 -32.35 0.67
N LYS A 966 -11.96 -33.06 0.26
CA LYS A 966 -10.79 -32.53 -0.46
C LYS A 966 -11.21 -31.86 -1.78
N LEU A 967 -10.58 -30.73 -2.09
CA LEU A 967 -10.78 -30.08 -3.39
C LEU A 967 -10.10 -30.83 -4.55
N PRO A 968 -10.71 -30.82 -5.76
CA PRO A 968 -10.07 -31.29 -6.99
C PRO A 968 -8.77 -30.55 -7.30
N ASP A 969 -7.87 -31.21 -8.04
CA ASP A 969 -6.51 -30.73 -8.33
C ASP A 969 -6.44 -29.56 -9.33
N TYR A 970 -7.58 -29.10 -9.86
CA TYR A 970 -7.72 -27.87 -10.64
C TYR A 970 -8.00 -26.62 -9.79
N PHE A 971 -8.18 -26.76 -8.47
CA PHE A 971 -8.15 -25.63 -7.53
C PHE A 971 -6.69 -25.24 -7.26
N VAL A 972 -6.16 -24.32 -8.08
CA VAL A 972 -4.76 -23.88 -8.04
C VAL A 972 -4.65 -22.51 -7.36
N SER A 973 -3.75 -22.41 -6.37
CA SER A 973 -3.47 -21.17 -5.62
C SER A 973 -2.08 -20.60 -5.92
N ALA A 974 -1.85 -19.32 -5.61
CA ALA A 974 -0.75 -18.53 -6.18
C ALA A 974 0.68 -19.06 -5.94
N ASP A 975 0.91 -19.77 -4.84
CA ASP A 975 2.16 -20.45 -4.48
C ASP A 975 2.44 -21.70 -5.34
N THR A 976 1.39 -22.40 -5.76
CA THR A 976 1.51 -23.62 -6.59
C THR A 976 1.75 -23.31 -8.08
N VAL A 977 1.87 -22.02 -8.43
CA VAL A 977 2.13 -21.54 -9.78
C VAL A 977 3.59 -21.09 -9.88
N THR A 978 4.36 -21.74 -10.76
CA THR A 978 5.77 -21.36 -10.97
C THR A 978 5.92 -19.96 -11.59
N PRO A 979 7.06 -19.26 -11.41
CA PRO A 979 7.31 -17.97 -12.05
C PRO A 979 7.14 -18.03 -13.58
N ARG A 980 7.53 -19.15 -14.19
CA ARG A 980 7.38 -19.38 -15.63
C ARG A 980 5.90 -19.45 -16.06
N GLN A 981 5.05 -20.13 -15.31
CA GLN A 981 3.60 -20.18 -15.57
C GLN A 981 2.93 -18.82 -15.39
N HIS A 982 3.42 -17.99 -14.45
CA HIS A 982 3.01 -16.59 -14.36
C HIS A 982 3.39 -15.79 -15.63
N VAL A 983 4.62 -15.94 -16.14
CA VAL A 983 5.03 -15.32 -17.43
C VAL A 983 4.15 -15.83 -18.58
N ASP A 984 3.91 -17.13 -18.69
CA ASP A 984 3.19 -17.73 -19.82
C ASP A 984 1.70 -17.32 -19.87
N ILE A 985 1.03 -17.22 -18.72
CA ILE A 985 -0.34 -16.66 -18.64
C ILE A 985 -0.34 -15.16 -18.96
N GLN A 986 0.65 -14.40 -18.48
CA GLN A 986 0.77 -12.98 -18.83
C GLN A 986 1.03 -12.80 -20.35
N ALA A 987 1.86 -13.64 -20.97
CA ALA A 987 2.21 -13.57 -22.39
C ALA A 987 1.02 -13.95 -23.29
N ALA A 988 0.24 -14.98 -22.91
CA ALA A 988 -0.99 -15.36 -23.60
C ALA A 988 -1.99 -14.19 -23.68
N ALA A 989 -2.18 -13.45 -22.59
CA ALA A 989 -2.98 -12.23 -22.59
C ALA A 989 -2.29 -11.08 -23.35
N GLN A 990 -0.99 -10.86 -23.12
CA GLN A 990 -0.27 -9.69 -23.64
C GLN A 990 -0.28 -9.60 -25.18
N LYS A 991 -0.38 -10.73 -25.89
CA LYS A 991 -0.60 -10.81 -27.34
C LYS A 991 -1.77 -9.94 -27.83
N TRP A 992 -2.85 -9.88 -27.05
CA TRP A 992 -4.13 -9.25 -27.40
C TRP A 992 -4.46 -8.07 -26.47
N VAL A 993 -3.42 -7.48 -25.84
CA VAL A 993 -3.52 -6.26 -25.03
C VAL A 993 -2.69 -5.13 -25.68
N ASP A 994 -3.38 -4.17 -26.29
CA ASP A 994 -2.79 -2.99 -26.94
C ASP A 994 -2.08 -2.04 -25.95
N SER A 995 -2.58 -1.92 -24.72
CA SER A 995 -1.97 -1.09 -23.68
C SER A 995 -1.06 -1.97 -22.80
N SER A 996 -1.35 -2.19 -21.52
CA SER A 996 -0.53 -3.04 -20.65
C SER A 996 -1.32 -3.88 -19.65
N ILE A 997 -0.61 -4.80 -18.99
CA ILE A 997 -1.10 -5.70 -17.95
C ILE A 997 -0.33 -5.40 -16.66
N SER A 998 -1.05 -5.27 -15.55
CA SER A 998 -0.47 -5.30 -14.21
C SER A 998 -0.57 -6.74 -13.66
N LYS A 999 0.58 -7.36 -13.38
CA LYS A 999 0.76 -8.74 -12.90
C LYS A 999 1.95 -8.76 -11.94
N THR A 1000 1.82 -9.44 -10.81
CA THR A 1000 2.96 -9.74 -9.94
C THR A 1000 3.44 -11.16 -10.22
N ILE A 1001 4.70 -11.35 -10.59
CA ILE A 1001 5.30 -12.68 -10.70
C ILE A 1001 5.82 -13.06 -9.32
N ASN A 1002 5.06 -13.87 -8.58
CA ASN A 1002 5.53 -14.42 -7.31
C ASN A 1002 6.70 -15.37 -7.59
N VAL A 1003 7.75 -15.27 -6.77
CA VAL A 1003 8.97 -16.07 -6.87
C VAL A 1003 9.28 -16.69 -5.50
N PRO A 1004 9.52 -18.02 -5.42
CA PRO A 1004 9.87 -18.69 -4.17
C PRO A 1004 11.07 -18.10 -3.44
N THR A 1005 11.10 -18.27 -2.12
CA THR A 1005 12.19 -17.76 -1.26
C THR A 1005 13.55 -18.33 -1.64
N ASP A 1006 13.61 -19.63 -1.91
CA ASP A 1006 14.80 -20.41 -2.25
C ASP A 1006 15.17 -20.34 -3.74
N PHE A 1007 14.45 -19.56 -4.55
CA PHE A 1007 14.62 -19.53 -6.00
C PHE A 1007 16.02 -19.00 -6.41
N PRO A 1008 16.86 -19.78 -7.11
CA PRO A 1008 18.26 -19.41 -7.37
C PRO A 1008 18.42 -18.12 -8.18
N PHE A 1009 19.38 -17.28 -7.81
CA PHE A 1009 19.68 -16.01 -8.50
C PHE A 1009 19.89 -16.16 -10.01
N GLU A 1010 20.65 -17.18 -10.43
CA GLU A 1010 20.89 -17.48 -11.85
C GLU A 1010 19.59 -17.75 -12.62
N GLN A 1011 18.61 -18.42 -11.98
CA GLN A 1011 17.29 -18.67 -12.55
C GLN A 1011 16.35 -17.45 -12.44
N PHE A 1012 16.59 -16.55 -11.49
CA PHE A 1012 15.82 -15.32 -11.32
C PHE A 1012 16.08 -14.33 -12.46
N GLU A 1013 17.34 -14.15 -12.89
CA GLU A 1013 17.66 -13.35 -14.08
C GLU A 1013 16.96 -13.91 -15.33
N ASP A 1014 16.89 -15.23 -15.44
CA ASP A 1014 16.17 -15.93 -16.51
C ASP A 1014 14.65 -15.65 -16.49
N ILE A 1015 14.02 -15.25 -15.38
CA ILE A 1015 12.61 -14.80 -15.38
C ILE A 1015 12.47 -13.53 -16.25
N TYR A 1016 13.40 -12.58 -16.10
CA TYR A 1016 13.37 -11.32 -16.85
C TYR A 1016 13.80 -11.49 -18.31
N MET A 1017 14.78 -12.36 -18.59
CA MET A 1017 15.12 -12.77 -19.96
C MET A 1017 13.97 -13.54 -20.64
N TYR A 1018 13.28 -14.41 -19.91
CA TYR A 1018 12.10 -15.13 -20.43
C TYR A 1018 10.92 -14.19 -20.66
N ALA A 1019 10.65 -13.25 -19.75
CA ALA A 1019 9.63 -12.21 -19.94
C ALA A 1019 9.89 -11.39 -21.23
N TYR A 1020 11.15 -11.06 -21.50
CA TYR A 1020 11.57 -10.42 -22.76
C TYR A 1020 11.36 -11.32 -23.98
N ASP A 1021 11.86 -12.56 -23.95
CA ASP A 1021 11.75 -13.51 -25.08
C ASP A 1021 10.31 -13.99 -25.33
N ARG A 1022 9.40 -13.80 -24.37
CA ARG A 1022 7.94 -14.00 -24.53
C ARG A 1022 7.19 -12.75 -24.98
N GLY A 1023 7.89 -11.64 -25.24
CA GLY A 1023 7.32 -10.41 -25.81
C GLY A 1023 6.48 -9.59 -24.84
N LEU A 1024 6.80 -9.61 -23.54
CA LEU A 1024 6.10 -8.80 -22.55
C LEU A 1024 6.48 -7.31 -22.66
N LYS A 1025 5.55 -6.43 -22.27
CA LYS A 1025 5.77 -4.98 -22.18
C LYS A 1025 6.39 -4.53 -20.84
N GLY A 1026 6.47 -5.43 -19.87
CA GLY A 1026 7.02 -5.19 -18.54
C GLY A 1026 6.79 -6.37 -17.60
N CYS A 1027 7.57 -6.42 -16.52
CA CYS A 1027 7.53 -7.49 -15.53
C CYS A 1027 7.87 -6.95 -14.14
N THR A 1028 7.12 -7.39 -13.13
CA THR A 1028 7.40 -7.14 -11.72
C THR A 1028 7.46 -8.47 -10.99
N THR A 1029 8.66 -8.96 -10.67
CA THR A 1029 8.82 -10.07 -9.74
C THR A 1029 8.65 -9.61 -8.31
N PHE A 1030 8.05 -10.45 -7.48
CA PHE A 1030 8.16 -10.39 -6.03
C PHE A 1030 8.82 -11.69 -5.55
N ARG A 1031 10.12 -11.62 -5.23
CA ARG A 1031 10.81 -12.67 -4.48
C ARG A 1031 10.84 -12.25 -3.01
N PHE A 1032 10.51 -13.17 -2.12
CA PHE A 1032 10.88 -13.09 -0.71
C PHE A 1032 12.38 -13.38 -0.62
N ASN A 1033 13.20 -12.40 -0.25
CA ASN A 1033 14.65 -12.54 -0.11
C ASN A 1033 15.03 -12.22 1.34
N PRO A 1034 15.11 -13.20 2.25
CA PRO A 1034 15.23 -12.91 3.68
C PRO A 1034 16.31 -11.86 3.96
N GLU A 1035 17.47 -11.98 3.31
CA GLU A 1035 18.57 -11.03 3.48
C GLU A 1035 18.30 -9.52 3.19
N ALA A 1036 17.10 -9.12 2.76
CA ALA A 1036 16.67 -7.71 2.75
C ALA A 1036 15.14 -7.55 2.88
N PHE A 1037 14.38 -8.65 2.98
CA PHE A 1037 13.21 -8.79 2.10
C PHE A 1037 12.17 -9.90 2.48
N GLN A 1038 11.61 -9.95 3.71
CA GLN A 1038 10.59 -10.96 4.10
C GLN A 1038 9.11 -10.50 3.99
N GLY A 1039 8.40 -11.06 3.00
CA GLY A 1039 6.98 -10.82 2.68
C GLY A 1039 5.92 -11.54 3.55
N VAL A 1040 4.64 -11.14 3.46
CA VAL A 1040 3.57 -11.63 4.36
C VAL A 1040 3.05 -13.03 4.12
N LEU A 1041 2.83 -13.38 2.86
CA LEU A 1041 2.11 -14.59 2.48
C LEU A 1041 3.09 -15.75 2.33
N VAL A 1042 3.73 -16.07 3.44
CA VAL A 1042 4.61 -17.23 3.62
C VAL A 1042 3.75 -18.47 3.87
N LYS A 1043 4.15 -19.62 3.33
CA LYS A 1043 3.61 -20.92 3.74
C LYS A 1043 4.65 -21.69 4.56
N ASP A 1044 4.18 -22.51 5.48
CA ASP A 1044 5.02 -23.22 6.46
C ASP A 1044 6.18 -24.01 5.81
N LYS A 1045 5.96 -24.51 4.58
CA LYS A 1045 6.96 -25.23 3.76
C LYS A 1045 8.11 -24.39 3.21
N ASP A 1046 7.92 -23.09 2.99
CA ASP A 1046 8.94 -22.24 2.36
C ASP A 1046 10.07 -21.93 3.37
N LEU A 1047 9.73 -21.95 4.66
CA LEU A 1047 10.67 -21.86 5.77
C LEU A 1047 11.53 -23.14 5.93
N GLU A 1048 11.00 -24.34 5.60
CA GLU A 1048 11.69 -25.64 5.78
C GLU A 1048 12.89 -25.88 4.86
N ASN A 1049 12.99 -25.15 3.74
CA ASN A 1049 13.96 -25.42 2.67
C ASN A 1049 15.16 -24.45 2.62
N THR A 1050 15.03 -23.25 3.19
CA THR A 1050 16.08 -22.23 3.13
C THR A 1050 17.12 -22.43 4.26
N LEU A 1051 18.41 -22.41 3.95
CA LEU A 1051 19.51 -22.62 4.91
C LEU A 1051 20.25 -21.31 5.20
N TYR A 1052 20.42 -20.98 6.47
CA TYR A 1052 20.96 -19.70 6.95
C TYR A 1052 22.33 -19.88 7.60
N ARG A 1053 23.23 -18.92 7.40
CA ARG A 1053 24.62 -18.95 7.88
C ARG A 1053 24.90 -17.87 8.92
N PHE A 1054 25.51 -18.27 10.02
CA PHE A 1054 25.86 -17.38 11.12
C PHE A 1054 27.37 -17.48 11.37
N GLN A 1055 28.10 -16.40 11.09
CA GLN A 1055 29.53 -16.34 11.38
C GLN A 1055 29.73 -15.80 12.80
N LEU A 1056 30.44 -16.57 13.63
CA LEU A 1056 30.68 -16.25 15.03
C LEU A 1056 31.93 -15.38 15.19
N ALA A 1057 32.01 -14.64 16.30
CA ALA A 1057 33.12 -13.72 16.60
C ALA A 1057 34.51 -14.39 16.77
N ASN A 1058 34.57 -15.72 16.80
CA ASN A 1058 35.82 -16.50 16.78
C ASN A 1058 36.26 -16.93 15.36
N GLY A 1059 35.42 -16.71 14.34
CA GLY A 1059 35.65 -17.08 12.94
C GLY A 1059 34.94 -18.35 12.46
N GLU A 1060 34.30 -19.13 13.35
CA GLU A 1060 33.50 -20.31 12.95
C GLU A 1060 32.19 -19.91 12.24
N VAL A 1061 31.60 -20.84 11.49
CA VAL A 1061 30.34 -20.66 10.77
C VAL A 1061 29.36 -21.76 11.15
N VAL A 1062 28.15 -21.37 11.56
CA VAL A 1062 27.03 -22.25 11.91
C VAL A 1062 25.97 -22.20 10.80
N GLU A 1063 25.33 -23.34 10.53
CA GLU A 1063 24.28 -23.51 9.49
C GLU A 1063 23.01 -24.14 10.09
N ALA A 1064 21.83 -23.60 9.76
CA ALA A 1064 20.53 -24.15 10.16
C ALA A 1064 19.38 -23.66 9.25
N LYS A 1065 18.24 -24.35 9.24
CA LYS A 1065 17.10 -24.11 8.33
C LYS A 1065 16.12 -23.04 8.81
N GLY A 1066 15.41 -22.41 7.88
CA GLY A 1066 14.50 -21.28 8.13
C GLY A 1066 13.35 -21.52 9.10
N ASN A 1067 12.96 -22.78 9.34
CA ASN A 1067 12.01 -23.19 10.38
C ASN A 1067 12.68 -23.86 11.60
N GLU A 1068 13.96 -24.22 11.53
CA GLU A 1068 14.71 -24.75 12.67
C GLU A 1068 14.93 -23.65 13.69
N GLU A 1069 14.70 -23.97 14.96
CA GLU A 1069 14.81 -23.03 16.07
C GLU A 1069 16.27 -22.88 16.50
N ILE A 1070 16.82 -21.69 16.28
CA ILE A 1070 18.12 -21.26 16.79
C ILE A 1070 17.89 -20.42 18.04
N GLU A 1071 18.58 -20.78 19.13
CA GLU A 1071 18.72 -19.91 20.30
C GLU A 1071 19.89 -18.94 20.06
N TYR A 1072 19.61 -17.64 20.02
CA TYR A 1072 20.61 -16.58 19.87
C TYR A 1072 20.26 -15.40 20.79
N ASP A 1073 21.26 -14.88 21.50
CA ASP A 1073 21.12 -13.85 22.56
C ASP A 1073 20.02 -14.13 23.60
N GLY A 1074 19.64 -15.41 23.78
CA GLY A 1074 18.64 -15.88 24.74
C GLY A 1074 17.19 -15.89 24.24
N GLU A 1075 16.93 -15.58 22.95
CA GLU A 1075 15.62 -15.80 22.32
C GLU A 1075 15.67 -16.92 21.27
N THR A 1076 14.60 -17.72 21.23
CA THR A 1076 14.44 -18.82 20.28
C THR A 1076 13.76 -18.29 19.03
N HIS A 1077 14.49 -18.25 17.92
CA HIS A 1077 14.02 -17.78 16.62
C HIS A 1077 14.06 -18.92 15.62
N THR A 1078 13.08 -19.01 14.72
CA THR A 1078 13.31 -19.78 13.49
C THR A 1078 14.45 -19.09 12.70
N ALA A 1079 15.36 -19.85 12.09
CA ALA A 1079 16.62 -19.28 11.56
C ALA A 1079 16.43 -18.10 10.58
N ALA A 1080 15.31 -18.10 9.83
CA ALA A 1080 14.93 -17.01 8.95
C ALA A 1080 14.74 -15.68 9.71
N ASN A 1081 14.03 -15.71 10.83
CA ASN A 1081 13.75 -14.50 11.62
C ASN A 1081 15.03 -13.95 12.29
N LEU A 1082 15.97 -14.83 12.64
CA LEU A 1082 17.24 -14.44 13.25
C LEU A 1082 18.19 -13.77 12.24
N PHE A 1083 18.34 -14.37 11.05
CA PHE A 1083 19.29 -13.90 10.05
C PHE A 1083 18.99 -12.47 9.57
N ASP A 1084 17.71 -12.15 9.39
CA ASP A 1084 17.24 -10.81 9.07
C ASP A 1084 17.62 -9.78 10.14
N ALA A 1085 17.28 -10.06 11.40
CA ALA A 1085 17.60 -9.19 12.53
C ALA A 1085 19.10 -8.88 12.64
N LEU A 1086 19.96 -9.80 12.21
CA LEU A 1086 21.39 -9.51 12.06
C LEU A 1086 21.66 -8.56 10.88
N LYS A 1087 21.20 -8.86 9.67
CA LYS A 1087 21.58 -8.11 8.45
C LYS A 1087 20.95 -6.72 8.31
N GLU A 1088 19.76 -6.51 8.88
CA GLU A 1088 19.12 -5.19 8.99
C GLU A 1088 19.91 -4.22 9.88
N GLY A 1089 20.90 -4.74 10.61
CA GLY A 1089 21.66 -3.99 11.61
C GLY A 1089 20.93 -3.88 12.94
N TYR A 1090 19.90 -4.71 13.20
CA TYR A 1090 19.18 -4.72 14.47
C TYR A 1090 20.10 -5.14 15.64
N TYR A 1091 21.07 -6.03 15.35
CA TYR A 1091 22.19 -6.37 16.23
C TYR A 1091 23.55 -5.73 15.85
N GLY A 1092 23.62 -4.93 14.77
CA GLY A 1092 24.84 -4.25 14.30
C GLY A 1092 25.49 -4.85 13.04
N ARG A 1093 26.71 -4.41 12.71
CA ARG A 1093 27.51 -4.90 11.56
C ARG A 1093 28.74 -5.68 12.04
N PHE A 1094 28.92 -6.88 11.45
CA PHE A 1094 30.13 -7.73 11.48
C PHE A 1094 30.65 -8.11 12.88
#